data_AF-A0A7W5AQU6-F1
#
_entry.id   AF-A0A7W5AQU6-F1
#
_cell.length_a   1.000
_cell.length_b   1.000
_cell.length_c   1.000
_cell.angle_alpha   90.00
_cell.angle_beta   90.00
_cell.angle_gamma   90.00
#
_symmetry.space_group_name_H-M   'P 1'
#
loop_
_entity.id
_entity.type
_entity.pdbx_description
1 polymer ?
#
loop_
_entity_poly.entity_id
_entity_poly.type
_entity_poly.pdbx_seq_one_letter_code
_entity_poly.pdbx_strand_id
1 'polypeptide(L)'
;MSEMPSVETFVVPVGWKRFVLPRRSSAAASPSVKATDVTAAEALLTTFEGEARAAVDNPLTPADIAAAGRAWLAGEPAAPPLGAAAVTQAVARELQWPRLDESLALLGFWRSRRGLPFAAAAVAELAAFYPTAFTTGGAITRSVPDRDAAGYTTVLARRMAYRLRRAVVAARPGEYERVVEALAAVRGPSLAQRAVISVMAPDESGWAAEICAEATARSGLDAIKQMLLTVVDREEIATPLAGQVNPWAALRQSEVIHTFVGTLGPEAAPALAQWCDSPRQTDAQSRQKLLGMLAVIGGDQAFQALLDRRGQPYVPAALADAAARHPARAMRLMAATPDDGRLLANHLAGNRSLAAEVRPLLAAEAAARLDEAEAVLTAAETAKAASGDVPAILLDPPWQSPVERHPIVVDGLAGTGETTVVWAAGERESWADGSWAARHGGSRDWADIAGQLDNGGNPTWDAIFFFLQGPDELTRPRVGAWRPVYSYDLEDWGPELLARYEEAAAPALAEAARRTPLVGAPVLAPVAAPEVALLMAGWHARSRPIRRTAAAWFARHTTFAARALVPIAVGKRGNARTDAEAALRVLPRDEVLAAAGRYGPEAVASVEEILAVDPLTVLPKTMPVLPDWANPATLPPVRLTGDRGELPLDAVRNLITMLALSRLDAVYPGVGVVVPECEPAGLAGFGWALFEAWRAAGHPAKQNWALDALGLLGDDETVRRLAPVIRAWPGEGGHARAVTGLDVLAAIGTDVALLYLNGIARKVRFRGLKERAEEKIAELAAELGLTADELADRLVPDLGLDADGGMVLDYGRRSFTVGFDEQLKPFVTDATGRRLKALPKPGAQDDAVPAAEAYERFAALKKDVRAIAADQVRRLEEAMTAQRRWTGEDFRQFFAGHPLLRHLVRRLVWVRFDAAGAPAGGVRLAEDRSLADVTDETVTLGDDEPIGIAHPVHLGADLAAWAGVFADYEITQPFPQLARGTEPLTSERAAALTGVTVPSTRLLGLERRGWRRGAPQDAGVQGWFQRDVPGGRHLVLEISPGIAVGAVDVLGDQTVTAVFLAPASGYHRRRGDSDDRLSELDPITAAEALRDLTEVLT
;
A
#
# COMPACT_ATOMS: atom_id res chain seq x y z
N MET A 1 -11.02 7.10 50.59
CA MET A 1 -10.78 7.83 49.33
C MET A 1 -9.98 9.07 49.66
N SER A 2 -8.65 8.93 49.81
CA SER A 2 -7.76 10.09 49.97
C SER A 2 -7.48 10.72 48.61
N GLU A 3 -7.44 12.04 48.60
CA GLU A 3 -7.24 12.93 47.46
C GLU A 3 -6.10 12.50 46.53
N MET A 4 -6.41 12.54 45.23
CA MET A 4 -5.48 12.28 44.14
C MET A 4 -4.35 13.33 44.08
N PRO A 5 -3.13 12.98 43.67
CA PRO A 5 -2.18 13.95 43.17
C PRO A 5 -2.64 14.42 41.78
N SER A 6 -2.97 15.72 41.69
CA SER A 6 -3.26 16.55 40.51
C SER A 6 -4.05 15.94 39.35
N VAL A 7 -5.22 16.52 39.07
CA VAL A 7 -5.77 16.52 37.70
C VAL A 7 -4.71 17.16 36.80
N GLU A 8 -3.91 16.35 36.11
CA GLU A 8 -3.00 16.80 35.07
C GLU A 8 -3.84 17.61 34.08
N THR A 9 -3.70 18.93 34.12
CA THR A 9 -4.46 19.81 33.24
C THR A 9 -3.92 19.61 31.84
N PHE A 10 -4.75 19.11 30.91
CA PHE A 10 -4.36 18.87 29.54
C PHE A 10 -3.71 20.11 28.92
N VAL A 11 -2.48 19.97 28.41
CA VAL A 11 -1.76 21.05 27.74
C VAL A 11 -1.81 20.81 26.23
N VAL A 12 -2.39 21.76 25.50
CA VAL A 12 -2.45 21.71 24.03
C VAL A 12 -1.03 21.64 23.43
N PRO A 13 -0.72 20.61 22.62
CA PRO A 13 0.58 20.47 21.95
C PRO A 13 0.97 21.70 21.12
N VAL A 14 2.27 22.01 21.09
CA VAL A 14 2.81 23.19 20.38
C VAL A 14 2.38 23.23 18.91
N GLY A 15 2.40 22.08 18.21
CA GLY A 15 2.00 21.98 16.81
C GLY A 15 0.51 22.25 16.55
N TRP A 16 -0.34 22.13 17.57
CA TRP A 16 -1.79 22.36 17.48
C TRP A 16 -2.15 23.81 17.75
N LYS A 17 -1.38 24.54 18.57
CA LYS A 17 -1.67 25.91 19.02
C LYS A 17 -1.97 26.89 17.88
N ARG A 18 -1.34 26.72 16.71
CA ARG A 18 -1.61 27.58 15.53
C ARG A 18 -3.02 27.43 14.96
N PHE A 19 -3.64 26.27 15.15
CA PHE A 19 -4.97 25.94 14.65
C PHE A 19 -6.07 26.15 15.71
N VAL A 20 -5.72 26.09 17.00
CA VAL A 20 -6.68 26.36 18.08
C VAL A 20 -7.13 27.81 18.04
N LEU A 21 -8.44 28.00 17.94
CA LEU A 21 -9.09 29.29 17.98
C LEU A 21 -9.24 29.76 19.45
N PRO A 22 -8.71 30.92 19.83
CA PRO A 22 -8.63 31.33 21.24
C PRO A 22 -10.00 31.71 21.83
N ARG A 23 -10.11 31.62 23.16
CA ARG A 23 -11.18 32.20 24.00
C ARG A 23 -10.60 33.33 24.86
N ARG A 24 -11.42 34.16 25.50
CA ARG A 24 -10.92 35.25 26.37
C ARG A 24 -10.03 34.74 27.51
N SER A 25 -10.31 33.54 28.04
CA SER A 25 -9.49 32.89 29.08
C SER A 25 -8.05 32.57 28.64
N SER A 26 -7.76 32.52 27.33
CA SER A 26 -6.44 32.14 26.81
C SER A 26 -5.39 33.26 26.80
N ALA A 27 -5.74 34.48 27.22
CA ALA A 27 -4.86 35.65 27.23
C ALA A 27 -4.11 35.91 25.89
N ALA A 28 -4.80 35.67 24.76
CA ALA A 28 -4.21 35.82 23.43
C ALA A 28 -3.86 37.29 23.10
N ALA A 29 -2.73 37.50 22.40
CA ALA A 29 -2.36 38.81 21.89
C ALA A 29 -3.24 39.24 20.71
N SER A 30 -3.65 40.51 20.68
CA SER A 30 -4.43 41.06 19.57
C SER A 30 -3.57 41.19 18.31
N PRO A 31 -3.98 40.64 17.16
CA PRO A 31 -3.23 40.75 15.93
C PRO A 31 -3.26 42.19 15.41
N SER A 32 -2.08 42.74 15.09
CA SER A 32 -1.94 44.06 14.48
C SER A 32 -2.54 44.11 13.08
N VAL A 33 -3.08 45.27 12.70
CA VAL A 33 -3.51 45.53 11.32
C VAL A 33 -2.27 45.84 10.49
N LYS A 34 -2.05 45.08 9.40
CA LYS A 34 -0.91 45.30 8.51
C LYS A 34 -1.25 46.35 7.45
N ALA A 35 -0.36 47.30 7.21
CA ALA A 35 -0.52 48.32 6.16
C ALA A 35 -0.63 47.70 4.75
N THR A 36 0.03 46.58 4.53
CA THR A 36 -0.06 45.79 3.27
C THR A 36 -1.47 45.28 3.01
N ASP A 37 -2.18 44.85 4.06
CA ASP A 37 -3.56 44.35 3.94
C ASP A 37 -4.51 45.50 3.60
N VAL A 38 -4.30 46.68 4.18
CA VAL A 38 -5.09 47.88 3.86
C VAL A 38 -4.88 48.29 2.40
N THR A 39 -3.62 48.31 1.94
CA THR A 39 -3.28 48.67 0.54
C THR A 39 -3.85 47.64 -0.45
N ALA A 40 -3.75 46.34 -0.15
CA ALA A 40 -4.30 45.28 -0.98
C ALA A 40 -5.83 45.35 -1.06
N ALA A 41 -6.51 45.64 0.06
CA ALA A 41 -7.95 45.85 0.07
C ALA A 41 -8.38 47.07 -0.76
N GLU A 42 -7.65 48.18 -0.69
CA GLU A 42 -7.90 49.36 -1.52
C GLU A 42 -7.74 49.06 -3.01
N ALA A 43 -6.69 48.31 -3.37
CA ALA A 43 -6.48 47.86 -4.74
C ALA A 43 -7.64 46.96 -5.24
N LEU A 44 -8.11 46.01 -4.42
CA LEU A 44 -9.26 45.16 -4.76
C LEU A 44 -10.54 45.98 -4.96
N LEU A 45 -10.85 46.87 -4.01
CA LEU A 45 -12.05 47.71 -4.08
C LEU A 45 -12.04 48.64 -5.29
N THR A 46 -10.87 49.16 -5.65
CA THR A 46 -10.69 50.01 -6.84
C THR A 46 -10.80 49.20 -8.13
N THR A 47 -10.16 48.03 -8.19
CA THR A 47 -10.12 47.18 -9.39
C THR A 47 -11.52 46.69 -9.77
N PHE A 48 -12.33 46.34 -8.78
CA PHE A 48 -13.66 45.76 -8.98
C PHE A 48 -14.81 46.74 -8.65
N GLU A 49 -14.54 48.04 -8.67
CA GLU A 49 -15.53 49.06 -8.32
C GLU A 49 -16.75 49.02 -9.25
N GLY A 50 -16.51 48.80 -10.55
CA GLY A 50 -17.57 48.72 -11.56
C GLY A 50 -18.51 47.53 -11.34
N GLU A 51 -17.95 46.36 -11.08
CA GLU A 51 -18.68 45.13 -10.79
C GLU A 51 -19.43 45.21 -9.46
N ALA A 52 -18.83 45.86 -8.46
CA ALA A 52 -19.47 46.14 -7.17
C ALA A 52 -20.68 47.06 -7.34
N ARG A 53 -20.54 48.17 -8.09
CA ARG A 53 -21.66 49.07 -8.42
C ARG A 53 -22.76 48.32 -9.17
N ALA A 54 -22.40 47.54 -10.19
CA ALA A 54 -23.36 46.77 -10.98
C ALA A 54 -24.15 45.75 -10.14
N ALA A 55 -23.51 45.08 -9.17
CA ALA A 55 -24.18 44.15 -8.27
C ALA A 55 -25.10 44.85 -7.27
N VAL A 56 -24.67 46.00 -6.72
CA VAL A 56 -25.45 46.82 -5.77
C VAL A 56 -26.67 47.43 -6.44
N ASP A 57 -26.53 47.93 -7.66
CA ASP A 57 -27.60 48.58 -8.43
C ASP A 57 -28.42 47.58 -9.28
N ASN A 58 -28.16 46.28 -9.16
CA ASN A 58 -28.93 45.25 -9.82
C ASN A 58 -30.41 45.31 -9.39
N PRO A 59 -31.39 45.29 -10.31
CA PRO A 59 -32.82 45.38 -9.97
C PRO A 59 -33.33 44.28 -9.02
N LEU A 60 -32.65 43.14 -8.97
CA LEU A 60 -33.00 42.03 -8.07
C LEU A 60 -32.30 42.10 -6.71
N THR A 61 -31.39 43.07 -6.50
CA THR A 61 -30.79 43.33 -5.19
C THR A 61 -31.80 44.07 -4.31
N PRO A 62 -32.14 43.58 -3.10
CA PRO A 62 -33.07 44.24 -2.19
C PRO A 62 -32.70 45.70 -1.92
N ALA A 63 -33.72 46.57 -1.85
CA ALA A 63 -33.53 48.02 -1.79
C ALA A 63 -32.69 48.50 -0.61
N ASP A 64 -32.80 47.82 0.53
CA ASP A 64 -32.03 48.11 1.74
C ASP A 64 -30.54 47.73 1.59
N ILE A 65 -30.24 46.59 0.96
CA ILE A 65 -28.87 46.17 0.61
C ILE A 65 -28.29 47.12 -0.42
N ALA A 66 -29.06 47.51 -1.44
CA ALA A 66 -28.65 48.42 -2.48
C ALA A 66 -28.33 49.82 -1.91
N ALA A 67 -29.19 50.35 -1.03
CA ALA A 67 -28.98 51.63 -0.35
C ALA A 67 -27.72 51.60 0.53
N ALA A 68 -27.55 50.54 1.33
CA ALA A 68 -26.36 50.37 2.17
C ALA A 68 -25.07 50.25 1.34
N GLY A 69 -25.11 49.48 0.24
CA GLY A 69 -23.98 49.32 -0.68
C GLY A 69 -23.59 50.63 -1.37
N ARG A 70 -24.57 51.43 -1.82
CA ARG A 70 -24.32 52.76 -2.40
C ARG A 70 -23.67 53.72 -1.40
N ALA A 71 -24.18 53.76 -0.17
CA ALA A 71 -23.60 54.59 0.88
C ALA A 71 -22.13 54.20 1.16
N TRP A 72 -21.82 52.90 1.13
CA TRP A 72 -20.45 52.41 1.28
C TRP A 72 -19.54 52.80 0.10
N LEU A 73 -20.00 52.61 -1.14
CA LEU A 73 -19.27 52.99 -2.36
C LEU A 73 -19.07 54.50 -2.50
N ALA A 74 -19.98 55.31 -1.95
CA ALA A 74 -19.86 56.76 -1.87
C ALA A 74 -18.89 57.22 -0.76
N GLY A 75 -18.37 56.30 0.06
CA GLY A 75 -17.45 56.63 1.15
C GLY A 75 -18.12 57.32 2.34
N GLU A 76 -19.43 57.15 2.53
CA GLU A 76 -20.15 57.83 3.60
C GLU A 76 -19.67 57.36 4.99
N PRO A 77 -19.31 58.29 5.90
CA PRO A 77 -18.86 57.92 7.26
C PRO A 77 -19.89 57.13 8.07
N ALA A 78 -21.18 57.32 7.78
CA ALA A 78 -22.30 56.66 8.46
C ALA A 78 -22.77 55.38 7.75
N ALA A 79 -22.13 54.94 6.66
CA ALA A 79 -22.54 53.74 5.93
C ALA A 79 -22.57 52.51 6.88
N PRO A 80 -23.65 51.70 6.87
CA PRO A 80 -23.82 50.58 7.79
C PRO A 80 -22.92 49.38 7.40
N PRO A 81 -22.62 48.46 8.34
CA PRO A 81 -21.83 47.24 8.06
C PRO A 81 -22.40 46.39 6.92
N LEU A 82 -23.74 46.41 6.75
CA LEU A 82 -24.44 45.76 5.64
C LEU A 82 -23.90 46.19 4.27
N GLY A 83 -23.55 47.47 4.10
CA GLY A 83 -23.02 48.01 2.85
C GLY A 83 -21.62 47.50 2.53
N ALA A 84 -20.76 47.45 3.55
CA ALA A 84 -19.43 46.87 3.43
C ALA A 84 -19.49 45.37 3.09
N ALA A 85 -20.39 44.63 3.72
CA ALA A 85 -20.64 43.23 3.42
C ALA A 85 -21.11 43.01 1.97
N ALA A 86 -22.03 43.87 1.48
CA ALA A 86 -22.58 43.77 0.13
C ALA A 86 -21.49 43.98 -0.93
N VAL A 87 -20.64 44.99 -0.76
CA VAL A 87 -19.52 45.25 -1.67
C VAL A 87 -18.48 44.13 -1.62
N THR A 88 -18.14 43.63 -0.44
CA THR A 88 -17.24 42.46 -0.32
C THR A 88 -17.80 41.23 -1.01
N GLN A 89 -19.10 40.98 -0.91
CA GLN A 89 -19.73 39.87 -1.62
C GLN A 89 -19.61 40.02 -3.14
N ALA A 90 -19.79 41.23 -3.67
CA ALA A 90 -19.62 41.50 -5.10
C ALA A 90 -18.18 41.30 -5.56
N VAL A 91 -17.20 41.84 -4.81
CA VAL A 91 -15.77 41.71 -5.12
C VAL A 91 -15.29 40.26 -5.02
N ALA A 92 -15.68 39.55 -3.96
CA ALA A 92 -15.26 38.17 -3.74
C ALA A 92 -15.71 37.27 -4.90
N ARG A 93 -16.90 37.50 -5.48
CA ARG A 93 -17.39 36.73 -6.63
C ARG A 93 -16.45 36.82 -7.83
N GLU A 94 -15.89 37.99 -8.11
CA GLU A 94 -15.02 38.20 -9.28
C GLU A 94 -13.64 37.55 -9.12
N LEU A 95 -13.20 37.28 -7.88
CA LEU A 95 -11.91 36.67 -7.58
C LEU A 95 -11.85 35.15 -7.86
N GLN A 96 -12.99 34.48 -8.09
CA GLN A 96 -13.08 33.02 -8.23
C GLN A 96 -12.48 32.25 -7.02
N TRP A 97 -12.50 30.92 -7.02
CA TRP A 97 -12.10 30.12 -5.85
C TRP A 97 -10.61 30.22 -5.47
N PRO A 98 -9.64 30.19 -6.41
CA PRO A 98 -8.21 30.21 -6.07
C PRO A 98 -7.74 31.52 -5.42
N ARG A 99 -8.42 32.65 -5.69
CA ARG A 99 -8.03 33.97 -5.20
C ARG A 99 -8.94 34.51 -4.09
N LEU A 100 -9.86 33.69 -3.58
CA LEU A 100 -10.78 34.07 -2.51
C LEU A 100 -10.07 34.62 -1.26
N ASP A 101 -8.86 34.13 -0.96
CA ASP A 101 -8.08 34.60 0.19
C ASP A 101 -7.58 36.04 0.07
N GLU A 102 -7.57 36.62 -1.14
CA GLU A 102 -7.28 38.06 -1.34
C GLU A 102 -8.33 38.93 -0.62
N SER A 103 -9.59 38.47 -0.54
CA SER A 103 -10.67 39.18 0.17
C SER A 103 -10.43 39.29 1.68
N LEU A 104 -9.52 38.49 2.26
CA LEU A 104 -9.21 38.57 3.69
C LEU A 104 -8.49 39.87 4.06
N ALA A 105 -7.92 40.59 3.09
CA ALA A 105 -7.33 41.91 3.26
C ALA A 105 -8.38 42.96 3.76
N LEU A 106 -9.64 42.79 3.36
CA LEU A 106 -10.75 43.69 3.73
C LEU A 106 -10.99 43.75 5.24
N LEU A 107 -10.61 42.72 6.00
CA LEU A 107 -10.64 42.75 7.47
C LEU A 107 -9.71 43.80 8.05
N GLY A 108 -8.48 43.88 7.53
CA GLY A 108 -7.51 44.89 7.96
C GLY A 108 -8.00 46.29 7.65
N PHE A 109 -8.55 46.46 6.44
CA PHE A 109 -9.15 47.72 5.99
C PHE A 109 -10.30 48.19 6.89
N TRP A 110 -11.28 47.33 7.18
CA TRP A 110 -12.40 47.68 8.07
C TRP A 110 -11.96 48.00 9.49
N ARG A 111 -11.05 47.18 10.06
CA ARG A 111 -10.51 47.42 11.41
C ARG A 111 -9.76 48.74 11.49
N SER A 112 -8.98 49.07 10.46
CA SER A 112 -8.21 50.32 10.42
C SER A 112 -9.10 51.56 10.32
N ARG A 113 -10.17 51.50 9.51
CA ARG A 113 -10.99 52.69 9.20
C ARG A 113 -12.22 52.85 10.08
N ARG A 114 -12.82 51.75 10.55
CA ARG A 114 -14.12 51.74 11.24
C ARG A 114 -14.10 50.97 12.57
N GLY A 115 -12.96 50.40 12.95
CA GLY A 115 -12.78 49.70 14.23
C GLY A 115 -13.27 48.26 14.22
N LEU A 116 -12.98 47.55 15.33
CA LEU A 116 -13.29 46.14 15.48
C LEU A 116 -14.80 45.81 15.55
N PRO A 117 -15.67 46.59 16.25
CA PRO A 117 -17.11 46.34 16.25
C PRO A 117 -17.73 46.37 14.85
N PHE A 118 -17.34 47.34 14.02
CA PHE A 118 -17.83 47.44 12.65
C PHE A 118 -17.39 46.25 11.79
N ALA A 119 -16.11 45.86 11.88
CA ALA A 119 -15.60 44.73 11.12
C ALA A 119 -16.30 43.40 11.49
N ALA A 120 -16.59 43.20 12.78
CA ALA A 120 -17.32 42.02 13.26
C ALA A 120 -18.76 42.00 12.74
N ALA A 121 -19.48 43.13 12.84
CA ALA A 121 -20.83 43.25 12.29
C ALA A 121 -20.86 43.04 10.76
N ALA A 122 -19.89 43.56 10.01
CA ALA A 122 -19.82 43.38 8.56
C ALA A 122 -19.61 41.91 8.16
N VAL A 123 -18.79 41.15 8.89
CA VAL A 123 -18.63 39.70 8.65
C VAL A 123 -19.90 38.92 8.99
N ALA A 124 -20.61 39.31 10.05
CA ALA A 124 -21.90 38.70 10.38
C ALA A 124 -22.96 38.97 9.30
N GLU A 125 -23.03 40.18 8.76
CA GLU A 125 -23.92 40.52 7.64
C GLU A 125 -23.54 39.76 6.36
N LEU A 126 -22.25 39.60 6.07
CA LEU A 126 -21.77 38.83 4.92
C LEU A 126 -22.24 37.37 4.98
N ALA A 127 -22.23 36.76 6.16
CA ALA A 127 -22.70 35.39 6.35
C ALA A 127 -24.21 35.19 6.04
N ALA A 128 -24.98 36.29 6.01
CA ALA A 128 -26.40 36.28 5.70
C ALA A 128 -26.72 36.40 4.19
N PHE A 129 -25.73 36.46 3.31
CA PHE A 129 -25.94 36.59 1.86
C PHE A 129 -25.79 35.28 1.08
N TYR A 130 -26.44 35.24 -0.09
CA TYR A 130 -26.36 34.16 -1.07
C TYR A 130 -26.26 34.71 -2.50
N PRO A 131 -25.33 34.19 -3.35
CA PRO A 131 -25.25 34.56 -4.75
C PRO A 131 -26.32 33.81 -5.58
N THR A 132 -27.15 34.52 -6.33
CA THR A 132 -28.21 33.94 -7.17
C THR A 132 -27.73 33.39 -8.51
N ALA A 133 -26.61 33.89 -9.05
CA ALA A 133 -25.95 33.41 -10.27
C ALA A 133 -24.46 33.79 -10.30
N PHE A 134 -23.60 32.95 -10.92
CA PHE A 134 -22.17 33.23 -11.16
C PHE A 134 -21.93 34.06 -12.43
N THR A 135 -22.75 35.09 -12.64
CA THR A 135 -22.61 36.04 -13.74
C THR A 135 -22.11 37.38 -13.21
N THR A 136 -21.24 38.06 -13.95
CA THR A 136 -20.78 39.41 -13.63
C THR A 136 -21.96 40.35 -13.43
N GLY A 137 -21.94 41.15 -12.35
CA GLY A 137 -23.04 42.06 -11.99
C GLY A 137 -24.32 41.39 -11.46
N GLY A 138 -24.32 40.09 -11.16
CA GLY A 138 -25.47 39.40 -10.55
C GLY A 138 -25.90 39.99 -9.20
N ALA A 139 -27.17 39.83 -8.84
CA ALA A 139 -27.76 40.42 -7.64
C ALA A 139 -27.25 39.80 -6.32
N ILE A 140 -27.25 40.63 -5.27
CA ILE A 140 -26.94 40.22 -3.90
C ILE A 140 -28.25 39.95 -3.20
N THR A 141 -28.47 38.71 -2.74
CA THR A 141 -29.69 38.33 -2.02
C THR A 141 -29.38 37.80 -0.64
N ARG A 142 -30.37 37.81 0.25
CA ARG A 142 -30.26 37.16 1.55
C ARG A 142 -30.30 35.64 1.38
N SER A 143 -29.49 34.94 2.16
CA SER A 143 -29.59 33.49 2.28
C SER A 143 -30.94 33.11 2.87
N VAL A 144 -31.45 31.94 2.46
CA VAL A 144 -32.58 31.31 3.14
C VAL A 144 -32.18 31.05 4.60
N PRO A 145 -33.01 31.44 5.60
CA PRO A 145 -32.63 31.37 7.01
C PRO A 145 -32.17 29.98 7.49
N ASP A 146 -32.78 28.93 6.94
CA ASP A 146 -32.57 27.54 7.35
C ASP A 146 -31.56 26.77 6.49
N ARG A 147 -30.88 27.45 5.56
CA ARG A 147 -29.93 26.80 4.65
C ARG A 147 -28.59 26.54 5.34
N ASP A 148 -27.96 25.42 4.98
CA ASP A 148 -26.62 25.09 5.46
C ASP A 148 -25.54 26.08 4.99
N ALA A 149 -24.46 26.19 5.76
CA ALA A 149 -23.34 27.12 5.58
C ALA A 149 -22.31 26.70 4.52
N ALA A 150 -22.73 25.95 3.49
CA ALA A 150 -21.83 25.40 2.47
C ALA A 150 -21.56 26.33 1.28
N GLY A 151 -22.21 27.50 1.23
CA GLY A 151 -22.09 28.44 0.11
C GLY A 151 -20.76 29.21 0.06
N TYR A 152 -20.38 29.67 -1.14
CA TYR A 152 -19.17 30.46 -1.42
C TYR A 152 -18.97 31.61 -0.40
N THR A 153 -20.03 32.40 -0.20
CA THR A 153 -20.05 33.54 0.73
C THR A 153 -19.87 33.15 2.18
N THR A 154 -20.54 32.09 2.63
CA THR A 154 -20.44 31.63 4.02
C THR A 154 -19.08 31.03 4.31
N VAL A 155 -18.42 30.39 3.33
CA VAL A 155 -17.02 29.93 3.44
C VAL A 155 -16.08 31.11 3.65
N LEU A 156 -16.25 32.21 2.91
CA LEU A 156 -15.47 33.44 3.11
C LEU A 156 -15.74 34.03 4.51
N ALA A 157 -17.01 34.19 4.88
CA ALA A 157 -17.40 34.73 6.18
C ALA A 157 -16.81 33.90 7.34
N ARG A 158 -16.81 32.56 7.23
CA ARG A 158 -16.16 31.66 8.19
C ARG A 158 -14.65 31.91 8.30
N ARG A 159 -13.93 32.00 7.17
CA ARG A 159 -12.49 32.31 7.17
C ARG A 159 -12.20 33.66 7.81
N MET A 160 -13.04 34.65 7.53
CA MET A 160 -12.95 35.98 8.14
C MET A 160 -13.24 35.93 9.64
N ALA A 161 -14.25 35.18 10.07
CA ALA A 161 -14.61 35.00 11.47
C ALA A 161 -13.49 34.34 12.29
N TYR A 162 -12.81 33.31 11.76
CA TYR A 162 -11.66 32.69 12.43
C TYR A 162 -10.51 33.67 12.68
N ARG A 163 -10.25 34.58 11.72
CA ARG A 163 -9.24 35.64 11.90
C ARG A 163 -9.71 36.70 12.90
N LEU A 164 -10.98 37.13 12.81
CA LEU A 164 -11.54 38.14 13.71
C LEU A 164 -11.67 37.66 15.14
N ARG A 165 -12.02 36.39 15.39
CA ARG A 165 -12.12 35.81 16.74
C ARG A 165 -10.87 36.11 17.55
N ARG A 166 -9.67 35.97 16.96
CA ARG A 166 -8.38 36.29 17.63
C ARG A 166 -8.30 37.75 18.10
N ALA A 167 -8.82 38.69 17.32
CA ALA A 167 -8.88 40.10 17.69
C ALA A 167 -9.99 40.40 18.72
N VAL A 168 -11.16 39.77 18.56
CA VAL A 168 -12.32 39.94 19.45
C VAL A 168 -12.01 39.44 20.86
N VAL A 169 -11.47 38.22 21.01
CA VAL A 169 -11.17 37.67 22.34
C VAL A 169 -9.99 38.37 23.02
N ALA A 170 -9.10 38.98 22.24
CA ALA A 170 -7.99 39.78 22.76
C ALA A 170 -8.40 41.25 23.04
N ALA A 171 -9.62 41.66 22.70
CA ALA A 171 -10.10 43.02 22.92
C ALA A 171 -10.28 43.31 24.42
N ARG A 172 -9.95 44.54 24.81
CA ARG A 172 -10.17 45.02 26.18
C ARG A 172 -11.68 44.93 26.53
N PRO A 173 -12.06 44.75 27.80
CA PRO A 173 -13.46 44.54 28.21
C PRO A 173 -14.48 45.48 27.53
N GLY A 174 -14.29 46.80 27.61
CA GLY A 174 -15.23 47.76 26.98
C GLY A 174 -15.19 47.85 25.44
N GLU A 175 -14.16 47.30 24.78
CA GLU A 175 -14.21 47.12 23.31
C GLU A 175 -14.91 45.82 22.94
N TYR A 176 -14.71 44.75 23.72
CA TYR A 176 -15.42 43.49 23.56
C TYR A 176 -16.93 43.66 23.75
N GLU A 177 -17.37 44.39 24.79
CA GLU A 177 -18.78 44.71 25.01
C GLU A 177 -19.40 45.41 23.78
N ARG A 178 -18.71 46.41 23.22
CA ARG A 178 -19.17 47.07 21.97
C ARG A 178 -19.19 46.14 20.76
N VAL A 179 -18.29 45.17 20.67
CA VAL A 179 -18.33 44.13 19.62
C VAL A 179 -19.56 43.23 19.82
N VAL A 180 -19.82 42.77 21.05
CA VAL A 180 -20.97 41.93 21.39
C VAL A 180 -22.28 42.68 21.11
N GLU A 181 -22.39 43.95 21.49
CA GLU A 181 -23.54 44.83 21.16
C GLU A 181 -23.74 44.96 19.64
N ALA A 182 -22.67 45.20 18.89
CA ALA A 182 -22.73 45.32 17.43
C ALA A 182 -23.15 44.01 16.76
N LEU A 183 -22.66 42.85 17.25
CA LEU A 183 -23.05 41.53 16.77
C LEU A 183 -24.50 41.19 17.13
N ALA A 184 -24.96 41.56 18.34
CA ALA A 184 -26.33 41.37 18.77
C ALA A 184 -27.31 42.19 17.90
N ALA A 185 -26.94 43.41 17.53
CA ALA A 185 -27.76 44.30 16.69
C ALA A 185 -28.01 43.74 15.27
N VAL A 186 -27.09 42.94 14.74
CA VAL A 186 -27.18 42.33 13.39
C VAL A 186 -27.56 40.84 13.43
N ARG A 187 -27.86 40.29 14.61
CA ARG A 187 -28.19 38.86 14.80
C ARG A 187 -29.60 38.56 14.28
N GLY A 188 -29.70 38.25 12.99
CA GLY A 188 -30.95 37.93 12.30
C GLY A 188 -31.38 36.46 12.39
N PRO A 189 -32.41 36.04 11.61
CA PRO A 189 -32.98 34.69 11.67
C PRO A 189 -32.09 33.61 11.03
N SER A 190 -31.09 33.99 10.24
CA SER A 190 -30.22 33.04 9.53
C SER A 190 -29.34 32.23 10.48
N LEU A 191 -29.41 30.90 10.39
CA LEU A 191 -28.57 29.99 11.17
C LEU A 191 -27.09 30.15 10.82
N ALA A 192 -26.74 30.33 9.54
CA ALA A 192 -25.36 30.56 9.12
C ALA A 192 -24.77 31.84 9.73
N GLN A 193 -25.55 32.93 9.76
CA GLN A 193 -25.15 34.17 10.42
C GLN A 193 -24.97 33.99 11.93
N ARG A 194 -25.96 33.40 12.62
CA ARG A 194 -25.88 33.15 14.06
C ARG A 194 -24.67 32.26 14.42
N ALA A 195 -24.33 31.27 13.59
CA ALA A 195 -23.16 30.42 13.77
C ALA A 195 -21.86 31.21 13.64
N VAL A 196 -21.74 32.05 12.61
CA VAL A 196 -20.57 32.93 12.40
C VAL A 196 -20.42 33.94 13.56
N ILE A 197 -21.52 34.45 14.11
CA ILE A 197 -21.53 35.31 15.30
C ILE A 197 -20.95 34.55 16.51
N SER A 198 -21.45 33.35 16.80
CA SER A 198 -20.94 32.52 17.90
C SER A 198 -19.46 32.15 17.72
N VAL A 199 -18.98 31.99 16.49
CA VAL A 199 -17.55 31.78 16.21
C VAL A 199 -16.72 33.00 16.60
N MET A 200 -17.17 34.21 16.29
CA MET A 200 -16.43 35.44 16.63
C MET A 200 -16.47 35.77 18.12
N ALA A 201 -17.59 35.49 18.79
CA ALA A 201 -17.82 35.72 20.22
C ALA A 201 -18.06 34.38 20.96
N PRO A 202 -17.03 33.52 21.09
CA PRO A 202 -17.19 32.17 21.63
C PRO A 202 -17.51 32.15 23.13
N ASP A 203 -17.19 33.23 23.85
CA ASP A 203 -17.42 33.37 25.30
C ASP A 203 -18.87 33.76 25.64
N GLU A 204 -19.70 34.13 24.64
CA GLU A 204 -21.15 34.27 24.79
C GLU A 204 -21.83 32.88 24.72
N SER A 205 -21.57 32.05 25.72
CA SER A 205 -21.97 30.62 25.75
C SER A 205 -23.48 30.40 25.61
N GLY A 206 -24.30 31.37 26.02
CA GLY A 206 -25.75 31.35 25.79
C GLY A 206 -26.13 31.35 24.31
N TRP A 207 -25.44 32.14 23.47
CA TRP A 207 -25.68 32.16 22.02
C TRP A 207 -25.25 30.85 21.36
N ALA A 208 -24.11 30.28 21.80
CA ALA A 208 -23.61 29.01 21.30
C ALA A 208 -24.54 27.84 21.69
N ALA A 209 -25.05 27.80 22.93
CA ALA A 209 -25.97 26.77 23.39
C ALA A 209 -27.31 26.82 22.64
N GLU A 210 -27.88 28.02 22.46
CA GLU A 210 -29.12 28.23 21.69
C GLU A 210 -29.01 27.65 20.27
N ILE A 211 -27.96 28.01 19.53
CA ILE A 211 -27.80 27.56 18.16
C ILE A 211 -27.40 26.09 18.05
N CYS A 212 -26.62 25.55 18.98
CA CYS A 212 -26.29 24.12 19.00
C CYS A 212 -27.55 23.27 19.22
N ALA A 213 -28.44 23.69 20.12
CA ALA A 213 -29.72 23.00 20.33
C ALA A 213 -30.59 23.03 19.08
N GLU A 214 -30.73 24.19 18.43
CA GLU A 214 -31.52 24.34 17.20
C GLU A 214 -30.93 23.54 16.02
N ALA A 215 -29.61 23.57 15.84
CA ALA A 215 -28.93 22.83 14.77
C ALA A 215 -29.02 21.31 14.96
N THR A 216 -28.90 20.82 16.20
CA THR A 216 -28.95 19.38 16.54
C THR A 216 -30.37 18.81 16.43
N ALA A 217 -31.40 19.64 16.56
CA ALA A 217 -32.81 19.25 16.39
C ALA A 217 -33.23 19.05 14.92
N ARG A 218 -32.37 19.42 13.95
CA ARG A 218 -32.67 19.38 12.51
C ARG A 218 -31.76 18.40 11.78
N SER A 219 -32.29 17.72 10.76
CA SER A 219 -31.48 16.91 9.84
C SER A 219 -30.68 17.80 8.86
N GLY A 220 -29.54 17.32 8.37
CA GLY A 220 -28.62 18.09 7.52
C GLY A 220 -27.82 19.14 8.32
N LEU A 221 -27.56 20.29 7.71
CA LEU A 221 -26.79 21.41 8.29
C LEU A 221 -25.34 21.06 8.65
N ASP A 222 -24.70 20.21 7.84
CA ASP A 222 -23.38 19.65 8.13
C ASP A 222 -22.31 20.74 8.30
N ALA A 223 -22.31 21.77 7.44
CA ALA A 223 -21.32 22.85 7.52
C ALA A 223 -21.52 23.73 8.76
N ILE A 224 -22.76 23.95 9.19
CA ILE A 224 -23.07 24.66 10.44
C ILE A 224 -22.65 23.84 11.65
N LYS A 225 -23.06 22.57 11.72
CA LYS A 225 -22.71 21.67 12.85
C LYS A 225 -21.20 21.54 12.99
N GLN A 226 -20.48 21.42 11.87
CA GLN A 226 -19.03 21.43 11.84
C GLN A 226 -18.44 22.73 12.43
N MET A 227 -18.99 23.89 12.05
CA MET A 227 -18.53 25.18 12.54
C MET A 227 -18.75 25.31 14.05
N LEU A 228 -19.87 24.80 14.56
CA LEU A 228 -20.25 24.85 15.98
C LEU A 228 -19.32 24.01 16.89
N LEU A 229 -18.62 23.02 16.36
CA LEU A 229 -17.56 22.31 17.10
C LEU A 229 -16.43 23.25 17.56
N THR A 230 -16.29 24.45 16.99
CA THR A 230 -15.30 25.44 17.43
C THR A 230 -15.75 26.32 18.60
N VAL A 231 -17.01 26.24 19.02
CA VAL A 231 -17.61 27.12 20.04
C VAL A 231 -18.17 26.38 21.24
N VAL A 232 -18.32 25.05 21.18
CA VAL A 232 -18.68 24.24 22.34
C VAL A 232 -17.56 24.24 23.38
N ASP A 233 -17.93 24.15 24.66
CA ASP A 233 -17.04 24.16 25.82
C ASP A 233 -17.42 23.14 26.90
N ARG A 234 -18.46 22.33 26.67
CA ARG A 234 -18.95 21.32 27.60
C ARG A 234 -19.33 20.03 26.88
N GLU A 235 -19.05 18.90 27.50
CA GLU A 235 -19.33 17.57 26.96
C GLU A 235 -20.80 17.37 26.57
N GLU A 236 -21.75 17.86 27.38
CA GLU A 236 -23.18 17.58 27.18
C GLU A 236 -23.75 18.18 25.89
N ILE A 237 -23.13 19.26 25.39
CA ILE A 237 -23.47 19.89 24.11
C ILE A 237 -22.58 19.33 23.00
N ALA A 238 -21.30 19.09 23.31
CA ALA A 238 -20.29 18.65 22.35
C ALA A 238 -20.58 17.26 21.77
N THR A 239 -20.93 16.29 22.61
CA THR A 239 -21.09 14.88 22.21
C THR A 239 -22.28 14.69 21.26
N PRO A 240 -23.51 15.18 21.55
CA PRO A 240 -24.63 15.07 20.61
C PRO A 240 -24.36 15.78 19.27
N LEU A 241 -23.71 16.95 19.31
CA LEU A 241 -23.35 17.70 18.11
C LEU A 241 -22.33 16.91 17.27
N ALA A 242 -21.26 16.40 17.88
CA ALA A 242 -20.22 15.62 17.21
C ALA A 242 -20.78 14.33 16.61
N GLY A 243 -21.74 13.67 17.27
CA GLY A 243 -22.41 12.47 16.78
C GLY A 243 -23.22 12.69 15.50
N GLN A 244 -23.56 13.94 15.15
CA GLN A 244 -24.22 14.30 13.90
C GLN A 244 -23.28 14.90 12.84
N VAL A 245 -21.99 15.05 13.15
CA VAL A 245 -21.00 15.59 12.21
C VAL A 245 -20.22 14.46 11.57
N ASN A 246 -20.09 14.52 10.24
CA ASN A 246 -19.25 13.61 9.49
C ASN A 246 -17.76 13.76 9.93
N PRO A 247 -17.10 12.68 10.41
CA PRO A 247 -15.70 12.70 10.85
C PRO A 247 -14.74 13.22 9.78
N TRP A 248 -14.91 12.81 8.52
CA TRP A 248 -14.06 13.23 7.41
C TRP A 248 -14.10 14.76 7.22
N ALA A 249 -15.29 15.34 7.30
CA ALA A 249 -15.46 16.80 7.18
C ALA A 249 -14.76 17.52 8.34
N ALA A 250 -14.99 17.08 9.58
CA ALA A 250 -14.38 17.66 10.77
C ALA A 250 -12.85 17.58 10.76
N LEU A 251 -12.29 16.45 10.32
CA LEU A 251 -10.84 16.20 10.34
C LEU A 251 -10.08 16.94 9.24
N ARG A 252 -10.73 17.31 8.13
CA ARG A 252 -10.12 18.06 7.03
C ARG A 252 -9.82 19.52 7.40
N GLN A 253 -10.56 20.09 8.35
CA GLN A 253 -10.37 21.47 8.80
C GLN A 253 -9.60 21.48 10.12
N SER A 254 -8.33 21.88 10.06
CA SER A 254 -7.45 21.90 11.23
C SER A 254 -8.00 22.77 12.36
N GLU A 255 -8.59 23.92 12.06
CA GLU A 255 -9.17 24.81 13.07
C GLU A 255 -10.32 24.16 13.82
N VAL A 256 -11.14 23.36 13.14
CA VAL A 256 -12.31 22.71 13.74
C VAL A 256 -11.88 21.68 14.77
N ILE A 257 -11.15 20.66 14.33
CA ILE A 257 -10.79 19.53 15.21
C ILE A 257 -9.86 19.96 16.33
N HIS A 258 -8.85 20.80 16.07
CA HIS A 258 -7.91 21.20 17.12
C HIS A 258 -8.55 22.18 18.11
N THR A 259 -9.50 23.03 17.69
CA THR A 259 -10.24 23.87 18.65
C THR A 259 -11.17 23.03 19.50
N PHE A 260 -11.89 22.07 18.92
CA PHE A 260 -12.76 21.15 19.64
C PHE A 260 -12.00 20.37 20.73
N VAL A 261 -10.93 19.68 20.33
CA VAL A 261 -10.08 18.90 21.24
C VAL A 261 -9.31 19.81 22.21
N GLY A 262 -8.83 20.96 21.72
CA GLY A 262 -8.09 21.94 22.54
C GLY A 262 -8.94 22.62 23.61
N THR A 263 -10.25 22.71 23.41
CA THR A 263 -11.19 23.32 24.37
C THR A 263 -11.66 22.30 25.41
N LEU A 264 -12.03 21.09 24.98
CA LEU A 264 -12.62 20.05 25.86
C LEU A 264 -11.56 19.19 26.56
N GLY A 265 -10.36 19.03 25.97
CA GLY A 265 -9.33 18.14 26.51
C GLY A 265 -9.84 16.70 26.64
N PRO A 266 -9.70 16.04 27.81
CA PRO A 266 -10.19 14.68 28.04
C PRO A 266 -11.69 14.48 27.80
N GLU A 267 -12.53 15.51 27.98
CA GLU A 267 -13.98 15.44 27.73
C GLU A 267 -14.32 15.25 26.25
N ALA A 268 -13.37 15.44 25.32
CA ALA A 268 -13.55 15.11 23.91
C ALA A 268 -13.51 13.60 23.64
N ALA A 269 -13.03 12.76 24.58
CA ALA A 269 -12.77 11.34 24.35
C ALA A 269 -13.99 10.55 23.84
N PRO A 270 -15.22 10.73 24.37
CA PRO A 270 -16.40 10.02 23.86
C PRO A 270 -16.70 10.32 22.39
N ALA A 271 -16.61 11.59 21.98
CA ALA A 271 -16.83 12.02 20.59
C ALA A 271 -15.75 11.46 19.64
N LEU A 272 -14.48 11.50 20.05
CA LEU A 272 -13.38 10.93 19.27
C LEU A 272 -13.51 9.41 19.11
N ALA A 273 -13.91 8.72 20.19
CA ALA A 273 -14.15 7.28 20.19
C ALA A 273 -15.32 6.89 19.28
N GLN A 274 -16.42 7.64 19.31
CA GLN A 274 -17.56 7.46 18.40
C GLN A 274 -17.17 7.63 16.93
N TRP A 275 -16.34 8.63 16.61
CA TRP A 275 -15.83 8.82 15.24
C TRP A 275 -14.88 7.71 14.80
N CYS A 276 -14.11 7.10 15.71
CA CYS A 276 -13.34 5.89 15.41
C CYS A 276 -14.24 4.70 15.02
N ASP A 277 -15.43 4.60 15.59
CA ASP A 277 -16.37 3.48 15.35
C ASP A 277 -17.31 3.69 14.16
N SER A 278 -17.04 4.69 13.31
CA SER A 278 -17.85 5.01 12.13
C SER A 278 -17.20 4.48 10.83
N PRO A 279 -17.26 3.16 10.53
CA PRO A 279 -16.47 2.52 9.47
C PRO A 279 -16.79 3.01 8.05
N ARG A 280 -18.00 3.54 7.80
CA ARG A 280 -18.38 4.10 6.50
C ARG A 280 -17.86 5.53 6.28
N GLN A 281 -17.36 6.21 7.32
CA GLN A 281 -17.07 7.64 7.29
C GLN A 281 -15.64 7.99 7.71
N THR A 282 -14.87 7.04 8.26
CA THR A 282 -13.51 7.26 8.76
C THR A 282 -12.51 6.39 8.00
N ASP A 283 -11.77 7.01 7.08
CA ASP A 283 -10.64 6.37 6.39
C ASP A 283 -9.45 6.09 7.34
N ALA A 284 -8.44 5.36 6.85
CA ALA A 284 -7.27 4.97 7.64
C ALA A 284 -6.48 6.16 8.20
N GLN A 285 -6.31 7.23 7.42
CA GLN A 285 -5.58 8.42 7.83
C GLN A 285 -6.34 9.19 8.93
N SER A 286 -7.64 9.33 8.76
CA SER A 286 -8.57 9.95 9.70
C SER A 286 -8.59 9.18 11.03
N ARG A 287 -8.64 7.85 10.98
CA ARG A 287 -8.54 6.98 12.16
C ARG A 287 -7.24 7.20 12.91
N GLN A 288 -6.11 7.20 12.22
CA GLN A 288 -4.81 7.44 12.87
C GLN A 288 -4.74 8.81 13.55
N LYS A 289 -5.33 9.84 12.94
CA LYS A 289 -5.41 11.19 13.52
C LYS A 289 -6.25 11.23 14.79
N LEU A 290 -7.42 10.58 14.79
CA LEU A 290 -8.30 10.48 15.97
C LEU A 290 -7.61 9.72 17.12
N LEU A 291 -6.97 8.59 16.81
CA LEU A 291 -6.25 7.78 17.81
C LEU A 291 -5.05 8.54 18.40
N GLY A 292 -4.32 9.29 17.57
CA GLY A 292 -3.26 10.17 18.05
C GLY A 292 -3.79 11.29 18.95
N MET A 293 -5.01 11.80 18.69
CA MET A 293 -5.65 12.77 19.58
C MET A 293 -6.04 12.14 20.92
N LEU A 294 -6.62 10.92 20.92
CA LEU A 294 -6.92 10.16 22.13
C LEU A 294 -5.67 9.89 22.99
N ALA A 295 -4.54 9.55 22.36
CA ALA A 295 -3.28 9.34 23.06
C ALA A 295 -2.72 10.62 23.70
N VAL A 296 -2.98 11.78 23.08
CA VAL A 296 -2.47 13.09 23.52
C VAL A 296 -3.32 13.74 24.60
N ILE A 297 -4.66 13.66 24.52
CA ILE A 297 -5.54 14.29 25.51
C ILE A 297 -5.42 13.63 26.90
N GLY A 298 -5.10 12.35 26.93
CA GLY A 298 -4.96 11.59 28.17
C GLY A 298 -6.26 11.46 28.96
N GLY A 299 -6.15 11.02 30.20
CA GLY A 299 -7.30 10.70 31.06
C GLY A 299 -7.77 9.24 30.94
N ASP A 300 -8.51 8.78 31.95
CA ASP A 300 -8.94 7.39 32.06
C ASP A 300 -9.89 6.98 30.94
N GLN A 301 -10.84 7.86 30.56
CA GLN A 301 -11.77 7.59 29.47
C GLN A 301 -11.07 7.46 28.11
N ALA A 302 -10.10 8.32 27.81
CA ALA A 302 -9.35 8.25 26.54
C ALA A 302 -8.49 6.98 26.46
N PHE A 303 -7.84 6.61 27.57
CA PHE A 303 -7.03 5.40 27.63
C PHE A 303 -7.90 4.14 27.56
N GLN A 304 -9.03 4.11 28.26
CA GLN A 304 -10.00 3.02 28.16
C GLN A 304 -10.55 2.88 26.73
N ALA A 305 -10.86 3.99 26.06
CA ALA A 305 -11.29 3.96 24.66
C ALA A 305 -10.26 3.35 23.71
N LEU A 306 -8.96 3.49 24.00
CA LEU A 306 -7.88 2.80 23.27
C LEU A 306 -7.83 1.30 23.63
N LEU A 307 -7.93 0.93 24.91
CA LEU A 307 -7.94 -0.47 25.36
C LEU A 307 -9.13 -1.27 24.79
N ASP A 308 -10.31 -0.68 24.77
CA ASP A 308 -11.53 -1.29 24.22
C ASP A 308 -11.39 -1.58 22.72
N ARG A 309 -10.50 -0.84 22.03
CA ARG A 309 -10.26 -0.94 20.58
C ARG A 309 -8.92 -1.55 20.23
N ARG A 310 -8.22 -2.17 21.19
CA ARG A 310 -6.84 -2.69 21.01
C ARG A 310 -6.68 -3.65 19.82
N GLY A 311 -7.73 -4.37 19.44
CA GLY A 311 -7.74 -5.26 18.27
C GLY A 311 -7.92 -4.55 16.92
N GLN A 312 -8.17 -3.24 16.90
CA GLN A 312 -8.40 -2.47 15.67
C GLN A 312 -7.08 -1.92 15.09
N PRO A 313 -6.99 -1.72 13.76
CA PRO A 313 -5.81 -1.14 13.13
C PRO A 313 -5.40 0.22 13.74
N TYR A 314 -4.09 0.46 13.84
CA TYR A 314 -3.47 1.68 14.37
C TYR A 314 -3.65 1.94 15.88
N VAL A 315 -4.57 1.26 16.55
CA VAL A 315 -4.84 1.46 17.99
C VAL A 315 -3.64 1.09 18.87
N PRO A 316 -2.94 -0.04 18.66
CA PRO A 316 -1.86 -0.38 19.56
C PRO A 316 -0.69 0.61 19.55
N ALA A 317 -0.41 1.25 18.41
CA ALA A 317 0.59 2.31 18.33
C ALA A 317 0.17 3.55 19.15
N ALA A 318 -1.12 3.92 19.10
CA ALA A 318 -1.66 5.00 19.92
C ALA A 318 -1.71 4.64 21.42
N LEU A 319 -2.02 3.38 21.74
CA LEU A 319 -1.99 2.85 23.10
C LEU A 319 -0.56 2.88 23.68
N ALA A 320 0.44 2.52 22.89
CA ALA A 320 1.85 2.64 23.28
C ALA A 320 2.27 4.10 23.51
N ASP A 321 1.90 5.03 22.63
CA ASP A 321 2.16 6.48 22.82
C ASP A 321 1.47 7.01 24.09
N ALA A 322 0.22 6.62 24.34
CA ALA A 322 -0.51 6.98 25.55
C ALA A 322 0.15 6.39 26.81
N ALA A 323 0.63 5.15 26.74
CA ALA A 323 1.27 4.47 27.85
C ALA A 323 2.64 5.06 28.20
N ALA A 324 3.44 5.44 27.20
CA ALA A 324 4.71 6.11 27.39
C ALA A 324 4.55 7.49 28.05
N ARG A 325 3.46 8.22 27.73
CA ARG A 325 3.16 9.52 28.34
C ARG A 325 2.68 9.43 29.78
N HIS A 326 1.91 8.38 30.11
CA HIS A 326 1.31 8.21 31.44
C HIS A 326 1.50 6.76 31.96
N PRO A 327 2.74 6.36 32.31
CA PRO A 327 3.08 4.95 32.58
C PRO A 327 2.37 4.36 33.80
N ALA A 328 2.12 5.14 34.86
CA ALA A 328 1.37 4.68 36.03
C ALA A 328 -0.12 4.46 35.73
N ARG A 329 -0.75 5.36 34.93
CA ARG A 329 -2.15 5.22 34.49
C ARG A 329 -2.30 3.99 33.59
N ALA A 330 -1.36 3.80 32.67
CA ALA A 330 -1.33 2.66 31.77
C ALA A 330 -1.25 1.34 32.55
N MET A 331 -0.29 1.22 33.49
CA MET A 331 -0.16 0.03 34.33
C MET A 331 -1.44 -0.29 35.10
N ARG A 332 -2.09 0.74 35.68
CA ARG A 332 -3.36 0.57 36.40
C ARG A 332 -4.50 0.08 35.51
N LEU A 333 -4.70 0.71 34.35
CA LEU A 333 -5.81 0.37 33.45
C LEU A 333 -5.58 -0.95 32.71
N MET A 334 -4.33 -1.27 32.36
CA MET A 334 -3.95 -2.56 31.79
C MET A 334 -4.15 -3.70 32.80
N ALA A 335 -3.74 -3.52 34.06
CA ALA A 335 -3.96 -4.53 35.11
C ALA A 335 -5.45 -4.75 35.42
N ALA A 336 -6.28 -3.70 35.27
CA ALA A 336 -7.73 -3.79 35.42
C ALA A 336 -8.44 -4.44 34.22
N THR A 337 -7.77 -4.60 33.08
CA THR A 337 -8.35 -5.17 31.85
C THR A 337 -8.11 -6.69 31.81
N PRO A 338 -9.17 -7.52 31.74
CA PRO A 338 -9.02 -8.98 31.58
C PRO A 338 -8.37 -9.35 30.23
N ASP A 339 -7.70 -10.51 30.20
CA ASP A 339 -7.19 -11.18 28.99
C ASP A 339 -6.03 -10.49 28.23
N ASP A 340 -5.28 -9.58 28.86
CA ASP A 340 -4.13 -8.90 28.20
C ASP A 340 -2.84 -8.89 29.03
N GLY A 341 -2.51 -10.04 29.65
CA GLY A 341 -1.32 -10.21 30.49
C GLY A 341 0.00 -9.92 29.77
N ARG A 342 0.08 -10.12 28.44
CA ARG A 342 1.28 -9.83 27.65
C ARG A 342 1.54 -8.33 27.51
N LEU A 343 0.50 -7.54 27.28
CA LEU A 343 0.61 -6.08 27.18
C LEU A 343 0.99 -5.46 28.53
N LEU A 344 0.42 -5.99 29.63
CA LEU A 344 0.84 -5.63 30.99
C LEU A 344 2.29 -6.02 31.26
N ALA A 345 2.72 -7.24 30.92
CA ALA A 345 4.09 -7.71 31.13
C ALA A 345 5.11 -6.89 30.32
N ASN A 346 4.81 -6.55 29.07
CA ASN A 346 5.65 -5.68 28.25
C ASN A 346 5.80 -4.28 28.87
N HIS A 347 4.69 -3.67 29.30
CA HIS A 347 4.71 -2.36 29.95
C HIS A 347 5.46 -2.40 31.29
N LEU A 348 5.24 -3.45 32.08
CA LEU A 348 5.92 -3.69 33.36
C LEU A 348 7.42 -3.87 33.20
N ALA A 349 7.87 -4.59 32.18
CA ALA A 349 9.29 -4.84 31.96
C ALA A 349 10.10 -3.55 31.72
N GLY A 350 9.50 -2.54 31.07
CA GLY A 350 10.10 -1.21 30.90
C GLY A 350 9.94 -0.29 32.12
N ASN A 351 9.06 -0.62 33.06
CA ASN A 351 8.61 0.25 34.15
C ASN A 351 8.58 -0.46 35.51
N ARG A 352 9.48 -1.41 35.75
CA ARG A 352 9.42 -2.33 36.91
C ARG A 352 9.41 -1.60 38.26
N SER A 353 10.08 -0.45 38.35
CA SER A 353 10.09 0.39 39.56
C SER A 353 8.72 0.97 39.92
N LEU A 354 7.83 1.18 38.93
CA LEU A 354 6.48 1.72 39.16
C LEU A 354 5.51 0.66 39.72
N ALA A 355 5.84 -0.63 39.61
CA ALA A 355 4.96 -1.70 40.08
C ALA A 355 4.65 -1.58 41.58
N ALA A 356 5.67 -1.28 42.39
CA ALA A 356 5.52 -1.11 43.84
C ALA A 356 4.63 0.09 44.21
N GLU A 357 4.61 1.13 43.40
CA GLU A 357 3.79 2.34 43.60
C GLU A 357 2.35 2.15 43.15
N VAL A 358 2.13 1.43 42.04
CA VAL A 358 0.80 1.21 41.46
C VAL A 358 0.05 0.09 42.18
N ARG A 359 0.74 -0.98 42.61
CA ARG A 359 0.13 -2.17 43.22
C ARG A 359 -0.85 -1.86 44.37
N PRO A 360 -0.58 -0.95 45.33
CA PRO A 360 -1.52 -0.61 46.40
C PRO A 360 -2.80 0.10 45.93
N LEU A 361 -2.81 0.64 44.72
CA LEU A 361 -3.93 1.38 44.12
C LEU A 361 -4.88 0.46 43.33
N LEU A 362 -4.54 -0.83 43.20
CA LEU A 362 -5.29 -1.81 42.40
C LEU A 362 -6.32 -2.57 43.24
N ALA A 363 -7.42 -2.96 42.60
CA ALA A 363 -8.32 -3.98 43.13
C ALA A 363 -7.62 -5.35 43.18
N ALA A 364 -8.11 -6.28 43.99
CA ALA A 364 -7.47 -7.58 44.25
C ALA A 364 -7.18 -8.37 42.97
N GLU A 365 -8.13 -8.42 42.03
CA GLU A 365 -7.98 -9.13 40.76
C GLU A 365 -6.95 -8.48 39.83
N ALA A 366 -6.84 -7.15 39.85
CA ALA A 366 -5.85 -6.42 39.07
C ALA A 366 -4.44 -6.54 39.66
N ALA A 367 -4.32 -6.55 40.99
CA ALA A 367 -3.06 -6.78 41.69
C ALA A 367 -2.51 -8.19 41.39
N ALA A 368 -3.37 -9.22 41.40
CA ALA A 368 -2.96 -10.59 41.06
C ALA A 368 -2.36 -10.71 39.65
N ARG A 369 -2.94 -10.02 38.66
CA ARG A 369 -2.41 -9.98 37.28
C ARG A 369 -1.06 -9.27 37.18
N LEU A 370 -0.87 -8.21 37.96
CA LEU A 370 0.41 -7.51 38.02
C LEU A 370 1.51 -8.42 38.61
N ASP A 371 1.18 -9.14 39.69
CA ASP A 371 2.09 -10.09 40.33
C ASP A 371 2.45 -11.28 39.41
N GLU A 372 1.48 -11.80 38.64
CA GLU A 372 1.71 -12.85 37.63
C GLU A 372 2.65 -12.37 36.52
N ALA A 373 2.45 -11.15 36.01
CA ALA A 373 3.33 -10.56 35.01
C ALA A 373 4.77 -10.39 35.54
N GLU A 374 4.94 -10.02 36.81
CA GLU A 374 6.25 -9.91 37.45
C GLU A 374 6.95 -11.28 37.60
N ALA A 375 6.19 -12.33 37.90
CA ALA A 375 6.70 -13.70 38.00
C ALA A 375 7.24 -14.21 36.65
N VAL A 376 6.53 -13.95 35.55
CA VAL A 376 6.97 -14.32 34.19
C VAL A 376 8.31 -13.67 33.85
N LEU A 377 8.47 -12.37 34.12
CA LEU A 377 9.72 -11.65 33.85
C LEU A 377 10.88 -12.18 34.69
N THR A 378 10.62 -12.55 35.95
CA THR A 378 11.64 -13.12 36.84
C THR A 378 12.11 -14.50 36.38
N ALA A 379 11.20 -15.34 35.83
CA ALA A 379 11.55 -16.65 35.31
C ALA A 379 12.42 -16.59 34.04
N ALA A 380 12.23 -15.58 33.20
CA ALA A 380 13.07 -15.38 32.00
C ALA A 380 14.53 -15.00 32.33
N GLU A 381 14.82 -14.55 33.56
CA GLU A 381 16.15 -14.11 33.97
C GLU A 381 17.05 -15.26 34.45
N THR A 382 16.51 -16.44 34.79
CA THR A 382 17.20 -17.53 35.51
C THR A 382 17.76 -18.69 34.67
N ALA A 383 17.35 -18.88 33.41
CA ALA A 383 17.83 -19.98 32.55
C ALA A 383 18.76 -19.46 31.43
N LYS A 384 20.08 -19.75 31.49
CA LYS A 384 21.08 -19.20 30.55
C LYS A 384 22.25 -20.16 30.28
N ALA A 385 22.71 -20.21 29.04
CA ALA A 385 23.95 -20.85 28.62
C ALA A 385 25.19 -20.19 29.26
N ALA A 386 26.29 -20.94 29.36
CA ALA A 386 27.55 -20.39 29.84
C ALA A 386 28.16 -19.44 28.79
N SER A 387 28.88 -18.40 29.24
CA SER A 387 29.46 -17.38 28.34
C SER A 387 30.38 -17.98 27.25
N GLY A 388 31.03 -19.11 27.52
CA GLY A 388 31.90 -19.79 26.54
C GLY A 388 31.15 -20.48 25.38
N ASP A 389 29.85 -20.74 25.54
CA ASP A 389 29.03 -21.43 24.54
C ASP A 389 28.28 -20.46 23.62
N VAL A 390 28.22 -19.17 23.98
CA VAL A 390 27.54 -18.12 23.23
C VAL A 390 28.45 -17.59 22.11
N PRO A 391 27.95 -17.43 20.86
CA PRO A 391 28.73 -16.83 19.77
C PRO A 391 29.35 -15.48 20.16
N ALA A 392 30.65 -15.31 19.94
CA ALA A 392 31.42 -14.14 20.39
C ALA A 392 30.81 -12.80 19.93
N ILE A 393 30.26 -12.77 18.71
CA ILE A 393 29.59 -11.60 18.14
C ILE A 393 28.34 -11.15 18.92
N LEU A 394 27.71 -12.04 19.69
CA LEU A 394 26.57 -11.70 20.57
C LEU A 394 27.02 -11.20 21.94
N LEU A 395 28.26 -11.47 22.35
CA LEU A 395 28.83 -11.01 23.61
C LEU A 395 29.49 -9.64 23.45
N ASP A 396 30.29 -9.46 22.40
CA ASP A 396 31.00 -8.23 22.07
C ASP A 396 30.73 -7.82 20.61
N PRO A 397 29.54 -7.27 20.31
CA PRO A 397 29.20 -6.86 18.95
C PRO A 397 29.96 -5.58 18.54
N PRO A 398 30.27 -5.41 17.25
CA PRO A 398 31.15 -4.33 16.75
C PRO A 398 30.60 -2.91 16.96
N TRP A 399 29.30 -2.73 17.25
CA TRP A 399 28.72 -1.41 17.56
C TRP A 399 28.95 -0.96 19.00
N GLN A 400 29.45 -1.82 19.89
CA GLN A 400 29.83 -1.44 21.25
C GLN A 400 31.25 -0.85 21.30
N SER A 401 32.13 -1.30 20.40
CA SER A 401 33.53 -0.85 20.30
C SER A 401 33.90 -0.51 18.84
N PRO A 402 33.40 0.61 18.28
CA PRO A 402 33.65 0.97 16.88
C PRO A 402 35.14 1.30 16.66
N VAL A 403 35.74 0.69 15.64
CA VAL A 403 37.14 0.92 15.26
C VAL A 403 37.25 2.17 14.39
N GLU A 404 38.01 3.18 14.84
CA GLU A 404 38.31 4.37 14.04
C GLU A 404 39.25 4.02 12.87
N ARG A 405 38.94 4.54 11.67
CA ARG A 405 39.78 4.37 10.47
C ARG A 405 40.48 5.66 10.07
N HIS A 406 41.72 5.52 9.61
CA HIS A 406 42.52 6.61 9.05
C HIS A 406 42.85 6.33 7.59
N PRO A 407 41.92 6.60 6.66
CA PRO A 407 42.06 6.15 5.30
C PRO A 407 43.11 6.96 4.53
N ILE A 408 43.86 6.27 3.67
CA ILE A 408 44.85 6.88 2.76
C ILE A 408 44.11 7.81 1.77
N VAL A 409 44.68 9.00 1.52
CA VAL A 409 44.14 10.00 0.57
C VAL A 409 45.16 10.21 -0.54
N VAL A 410 44.75 9.98 -1.79
CA VAL A 410 45.53 10.26 -3.00
C VAL A 410 44.86 11.40 -3.75
N ASP A 411 45.50 12.57 -3.77
CA ASP A 411 44.98 13.77 -4.42
C ASP A 411 45.33 13.82 -5.93
N GLY A 412 44.49 14.49 -6.72
CA GLY A 412 44.79 14.81 -8.14
C GLY A 412 44.39 13.75 -9.17
N LEU A 413 43.76 12.64 -8.76
CA LEU A 413 43.22 11.64 -9.68
C LEU A 413 41.82 12.03 -10.19
N ALA A 414 41.57 11.80 -11.47
CA ALA A 414 40.25 11.99 -12.10
C ALA A 414 39.78 10.70 -12.75
N GLY A 415 38.47 10.40 -12.63
CA GLY A 415 37.84 9.30 -13.35
C GLY A 415 37.99 9.48 -14.85
N THR A 416 38.52 8.47 -15.54
CA THR A 416 38.68 8.49 -17.01
C THR A 416 37.73 7.48 -17.67
N GLY A 417 36.90 7.97 -18.59
CA GLY A 417 35.99 7.15 -19.39
C GLY A 417 35.14 8.03 -20.32
N GLU A 418 35.12 7.69 -21.61
CA GLU A 418 34.18 8.29 -22.56
C GLU A 418 32.76 7.82 -22.23
N THR A 419 31.77 8.69 -22.43
CA THR A 419 30.37 8.31 -22.32
C THR A 419 30.02 7.35 -23.45
N THR A 420 29.52 6.17 -23.12
CA THR A 420 29.09 5.17 -24.11
C THR A 420 27.73 4.59 -23.74
N VAL A 421 26.91 4.24 -24.74
CA VAL A 421 25.66 3.51 -24.53
C VAL A 421 25.86 2.04 -24.91
N VAL A 422 25.68 1.14 -23.95
CA VAL A 422 25.80 -0.32 -24.14
C VAL A 422 24.40 -0.89 -24.09
N TRP A 423 23.87 -1.46 -25.17
CA TRP A 423 22.51 -2.04 -25.27
C TRP A 423 22.51 -3.56 -25.02
N ALA A 424 21.42 -4.09 -24.43
CA ALA A 424 21.15 -5.52 -24.39
C ALA A 424 20.45 -5.94 -25.70
N ALA A 425 20.45 -7.24 -26.01
CA ALA A 425 19.85 -7.74 -27.24
C ALA A 425 18.35 -7.39 -27.33
N GLY A 426 17.94 -6.69 -28.40
CA GLY A 426 16.55 -6.26 -28.64
C GLY A 426 16.05 -5.10 -27.78
N GLU A 427 16.88 -4.58 -26.85
CA GLU A 427 16.49 -3.52 -25.92
C GLU A 427 16.33 -2.17 -26.63
N ARG A 428 17.23 -1.84 -27.56
CA ARG A 428 17.20 -0.58 -28.30
C ARG A 428 15.96 -0.49 -29.18
N GLU A 429 15.64 -1.55 -29.91
CA GLU A 429 14.47 -1.62 -30.78
C GLU A 429 13.17 -1.47 -29.98
N SER A 430 13.07 -2.19 -28.85
CA SER A 430 11.94 -2.06 -27.90
C SER A 430 11.79 -0.64 -27.37
N TRP A 431 12.89 0.04 -27.04
CA TRP A 431 12.87 1.41 -26.53
C TRP A 431 12.56 2.45 -27.62
N ALA A 432 12.92 2.16 -28.88
CA ALA A 432 12.62 3.00 -30.03
C ALA A 432 11.13 2.95 -30.46
N ASP A 433 10.44 1.83 -30.19
CA ASP A 433 9.01 1.63 -30.49
C ASP A 433 8.05 2.40 -29.55
N GLY A 434 8.57 3.40 -28.82
CA GLY A 434 7.83 4.20 -27.85
C GLY A 434 6.52 4.80 -28.38
N SER A 435 5.48 4.79 -27.54
CA SER A 435 4.14 5.29 -27.88
C SER A 435 3.82 6.66 -27.29
N TRP A 436 4.77 7.29 -26.59
CA TRP A 436 4.51 8.49 -25.80
C TRP A 436 4.06 9.67 -26.69
N ALA A 437 4.82 9.95 -27.75
CA ALA A 437 4.50 11.03 -28.69
C ALA A 437 3.17 10.76 -29.44
N ALA A 438 2.88 9.50 -29.78
CA ALA A 438 1.64 9.09 -30.44
C ALA A 438 0.40 9.29 -29.56
N ARG A 439 0.52 9.09 -28.24
CA ARG A 439 -0.58 9.28 -27.27
C ARG A 439 -0.93 10.75 -27.02
N HIS A 440 0.07 11.64 -27.06
CA HIS A 440 -0.08 13.02 -26.58
C HIS A 440 -0.23 14.06 -27.70
N GLY A 441 0.07 13.73 -28.96
CA GLY A 441 -0.39 14.40 -30.18
C GLY A 441 -0.09 15.91 -30.36
N GLY A 442 -0.50 16.45 -31.53
CA GLY A 442 -0.53 17.88 -31.85
C GLY A 442 0.47 18.36 -32.92
N SER A 443 0.03 19.25 -33.82
CA SER A 443 0.90 19.98 -34.76
C SER A 443 1.66 21.07 -34.01
N ARG A 444 2.97 21.20 -34.24
CA ARG A 444 3.86 22.17 -33.60
C ARG A 444 4.75 22.86 -34.62
N ASP A 445 5.15 24.09 -34.31
CA ASP A 445 6.18 24.80 -35.06
C ASP A 445 7.56 24.49 -34.45
N TRP A 446 8.31 23.62 -35.11
CA TRP A 446 9.63 23.19 -34.63
C TRP A 446 10.68 24.30 -34.68
N ALA A 447 10.54 25.28 -35.56
CA ALA A 447 11.47 26.39 -35.66
C ALA A 447 11.28 27.37 -34.49
N ASP A 448 10.03 27.63 -34.11
CA ASP A 448 9.72 28.44 -32.92
C ASP A 448 10.26 27.78 -31.64
N ILE A 449 10.01 26.48 -31.44
CA ILE A 449 10.50 25.75 -30.25
C ILE A 449 12.04 25.74 -30.21
N ALA A 450 12.71 25.53 -31.35
CA ALA A 450 14.18 25.62 -31.43
C ALA A 450 14.68 27.02 -31.02
N GLY A 451 14.02 28.08 -31.48
CA GLY A 451 14.34 29.46 -31.11
C GLY A 451 14.11 29.75 -29.63
N GLN A 452 13.06 29.19 -29.02
CA GLN A 452 12.82 29.32 -27.58
C GLN A 452 13.94 28.67 -26.75
N LEU A 453 14.39 27.47 -27.15
CA LEU A 453 15.49 26.76 -26.48
C LEU A 453 16.82 27.51 -26.58
N ASP A 454 17.13 28.11 -27.74
CA ASP A 454 18.35 28.89 -27.95
C ASP A 454 18.39 30.16 -27.07
N ASN A 455 17.22 30.73 -26.77
CA ASN A 455 17.07 31.92 -25.93
C ASN A 455 16.96 31.59 -24.42
N GLY A 456 17.22 30.34 -24.02
CA GLY A 456 17.14 29.89 -22.63
C GLY A 456 15.72 29.65 -22.11
N GLY A 457 14.73 29.62 -23.00
CA GLY A 457 13.37 29.17 -22.69
C GLY A 457 13.32 27.67 -22.41
N ASN A 458 12.32 27.23 -21.65
CA ASN A 458 12.09 25.81 -21.38
C ASN A 458 10.61 25.47 -21.59
N PRO A 459 10.18 25.33 -22.86
CA PRO A 459 8.80 25.00 -23.16
C PRO A 459 8.55 23.56 -22.72
N THR A 460 7.80 23.41 -21.61
CA THR A 460 7.72 22.18 -20.80
C THR A 460 7.49 20.92 -21.63
N TRP A 461 6.29 20.79 -22.20
CA TRP A 461 5.91 19.63 -23.00
C TRP A 461 6.47 19.70 -24.42
N ASP A 462 6.51 20.90 -25.01
CA ASP A 462 6.90 21.05 -26.42
C ASP A 462 8.38 20.76 -26.66
N ALA A 463 9.27 20.95 -25.67
CA ALA A 463 10.66 20.52 -25.77
C ALA A 463 10.78 18.99 -25.89
N ILE A 464 9.97 18.23 -25.16
CA ILE A 464 9.95 16.75 -25.25
C ILE A 464 9.52 16.34 -26.65
N PHE A 465 8.41 16.91 -27.16
CA PHE A 465 7.97 16.66 -28.53
C PHE A 465 9.01 17.06 -29.58
N PHE A 466 9.67 18.20 -29.40
CA PHE A 466 10.73 18.65 -30.28
C PHE A 466 11.85 17.62 -30.37
N PHE A 467 12.35 17.10 -29.24
CA PHE A 467 13.41 16.09 -29.30
C PHE A 467 12.93 14.72 -29.77
N LEU A 468 11.69 14.31 -29.47
CA LEU A 468 11.17 13.00 -29.89
C LEU A 468 10.71 12.94 -31.36
N GLN A 469 10.20 14.04 -31.92
CA GLN A 469 9.54 14.06 -33.24
C GLN A 469 10.05 15.15 -34.18
N GLY A 470 10.80 16.14 -33.68
CA GLY A 470 11.34 17.23 -34.51
C GLY A 470 12.42 16.75 -35.49
N PRO A 471 12.73 17.54 -36.55
CA PRO A 471 13.78 17.20 -37.52
C PRO A 471 15.16 17.16 -36.89
N ASP A 472 15.99 16.17 -37.28
CA ASP A 472 17.34 15.95 -36.74
C ASP A 472 18.25 17.17 -36.89
N GLU A 473 18.06 17.97 -37.95
CA GLU A 473 18.83 19.19 -38.21
C GLU A 473 18.63 20.24 -37.11
N LEU A 474 17.44 20.27 -36.50
CA LEU A 474 17.10 21.20 -35.42
C LEU A 474 17.42 20.61 -34.04
N THR A 475 17.23 19.31 -33.84
CA THR A 475 17.29 18.69 -32.52
C THR A 475 18.71 18.27 -32.10
N ARG A 476 19.50 17.66 -33.00
CA ARG A 476 20.83 17.11 -32.68
C ARG A 476 21.79 18.14 -32.09
N PRO A 477 21.87 19.39 -32.58
CA PRO A 477 22.77 20.39 -31.99
C PRO A 477 22.40 20.80 -30.56
N ARG A 478 21.16 20.52 -30.12
CA ARG A 478 20.59 21.04 -28.88
C ARG A 478 20.42 20.00 -27.78
N VAL A 479 20.31 18.71 -28.11
CA VAL A 479 19.98 17.65 -27.13
C VAL A 479 21.01 17.55 -26.00
N GLY A 480 22.31 17.67 -26.29
CA GLY A 480 23.37 17.61 -25.26
C GLY A 480 23.38 18.81 -24.30
N ALA A 481 22.89 19.97 -24.76
CA ALA A 481 22.75 21.17 -23.95
C ALA A 481 21.40 21.26 -23.21
N TRP A 482 20.42 20.43 -23.61
CA TRP A 482 19.10 20.45 -23.01
C TRP A 482 19.13 20.00 -21.55
N ARG A 483 18.37 20.71 -20.71
CA ARG A 483 18.20 20.41 -19.28
C ARG A 483 16.71 20.38 -18.97
N PRO A 484 16.06 19.19 -19.02
CA PRO A 484 14.63 19.08 -18.81
C PRO A 484 14.26 19.50 -17.38
N VAL A 485 13.29 20.42 -17.27
CA VAL A 485 12.72 20.82 -15.97
C VAL A 485 11.50 19.96 -15.61
N TYR A 486 10.89 19.34 -16.62
CA TYR A 486 9.73 18.47 -16.50
C TYR A 486 10.16 17.00 -16.53
N SER A 487 9.63 16.18 -15.61
CA SER A 487 10.04 14.78 -15.42
C SER A 487 8.86 13.81 -15.33
N TYR A 488 7.66 14.28 -15.70
CA TYR A 488 6.48 13.41 -15.79
C TYR A 488 6.64 12.49 -17.00
N ASP A 489 6.17 11.24 -16.89
CA ASP A 489 6.30 10.16 -17.88
C ASP A 489 7.74 9.91 -18.37
N LEU A 490 8.76 10.20 -17.55
CA LEU A 490 10.17 9.96 -17.90
C LEU A 490 10.44 8.49 -18.25
N GLU A 491 9.72 7.56 -17.61
CA GLU A 491 9.72 6.14 -17.92
C GLU A 491 9.31 5.84 -19.37
N ASP A 492 8.52 6.71 -19.99
CA ASP A 492 7.98 6.50 -21.33
C ASP A 492 8.80 7.23 -22.39
N TRP A 493 9.08 8.53 -22.22
CA TRP A 493 9.82 9.31 -23.22
C TRP A 493 11.34 9.21 -23.09
N GLY A 494 11.86 8.90 -21.90
CA GLY A 494 13.29 8.79 -21.64
C GLY A 494 13.97 7.69 -22.48
N PRO A 495 13.39 6.47 -22.51
CA PRO A 495 13.85 5.39 -23.39
C PRO A 495 13.91 5.75 -24.87
N GLU A 496 12.85 6.34 -25.41
CA GLU A 496 12.74 6.76 -26.82
C GLU A 496 13.82 7.82 -27.16
N LEU A 497 14.05 8.77 -26.25
CA LEU A 497 15.09 9.77 -26.39
C LEU A 497 16.51 9.16 -26.41
N LEU A 498 16.78 8.20 -25.51
CA LEU A 498 18.07 7.53 -25.46
C LEU A 498 18.29 6.66 -26.72
N ALA A 499 17.26 5.95 -27.17
CA ALA A 499 17.33 5.14 -28.39
C ALA A 499 17.61 5.97 -29.65
N ARG A 500 17.09 7.21 -29.69
CA ARG A 500 17.25 8.14 -30.82
C ARG A 500 18.61 8.85 -30.86
N TYR A 501 19.11 9.34 -29.71
CA TYR A 501 20.31 10.19 -29.66
C TYR A 501 21.52 9.57 -28.96
N GLU A 502 21.37 8.37 -28.37
CA GLU A 502 22.43 7.62 -27.70
C GLU A 502 23.23 8.49 -26.71
N GLU A 503 24.56 8.59 -26.85
CA GLU A 503 25.44 9.33 -25.94
C GLU A 503 25.04 10.81 -25.79
N ALA A 504 24.46 11.42 -26.84
CA ALA A 504 24.10 12.83 -26.82
C ALA A 504 22.90 13.13 -25.89
N ALA A 505 22.07 12.13 -25.57
CA ALA A 505 20.96 12.27 -24.61
C ALA A 505 21.39 12.07 -23.15
N ALA A 506 22.55 11.42 -22.90
CA ALA A 506 22.98 11.04 -21.55
C ALA A 506 22.99 12.21 -20.54
N PRO A 507 23.50 13.42 -20.85
CA PRO A 507 23.49 14.53 -19.89
C PRO A 507 22.09 15.01 -19.50
N ALA A 508 21.15 15.03 -20.47
CA ALA A 508 19.78 15.45 -20.23
C ALA A 508 19.04 14.45 -19.34
N LEU A 509 19.23 13.15 -19.62
CA LEU A 509 18.64 12.05 -18.85
C LEU A 509 19.25 11.94 -17.45
N ALA A 510 20.56 12.14 -17.29
CA ALA A 510 21.22 12.18 -15.99
C ALA A 510 20.65 13.30 -15.10
N GLU A 511 20.38 14.48 -15.67
CA GLU A 511 19.74 15.58 -14.96
C GLU A 511 18.27 15.30 -14.59
N ALA A 512 17.49 14.72 -15.51
CA ALA A 512 16.12 14.30 -15.22
C ALA A 512 16.07 13.25 -14.10
N ALA A 513 16.96 12.26 -14.16
CA ALA A 513 17.09 11.21 -13.16
C ALA A 513 17.52 11.73 -11.79
N ARG A 514 18.35 12.78 -11.72
CA ARG A 514 18.67 13.45 -10.43
C ARG A 514 17.43 13.99 -9.72
N ARG A 515 16.44 14.50 -10.46
CA ARG A 515 15.19 15.05 -9.92
C ARG A 515 14.16 13.99 -9.57
N THR A 516 14.13 12.90 -10.35
CA THR A 516 13.22 11.76 -10.16
C THR A 516 13.95 10.42 -10.17
N PRO A 517 14.76 10.12 -9.13
CA PRO A 517 15.66 8.97 -9.15
C PRO A 517 14.98 7.61 -9.36
N LEU A 518 13.79 7.40 -8.79
CA LEU A 518 13.08 6.13 -8.88
C LEU A 518 12.75 5.73 -10.32
N VAL A 519 12.39 6.72 -11.13
CA VAL A 519 11.96 6.55 -12.53
C VAL A 519 13.15 6.67 -13.48
N GLY A 520 14.06 7.61 -13.21
CA GLY A 520 15.20 7.87 -14.10
C GLY A 520 16.34 6.87 -13.99
N ALA A 521 16.52 6.17 -12.85
CA ALA A 521 17.62 5.21 -12.72
C ALA A 521 17.52 4.03 -13.72
N PRO A 522 16.34 3.41 -13.95
CA PRO A 522 16.17 2.43 -15.02
C PRO A 522 16.51 2.96 -16.43
N VAL A 523 16.14 4.22 -16.73
CA VAL A 523 16.43 4.85 -18.04
C VAL A 523 17.94 4.99 -18.29
N LEU A 524 18.73 5.14 -17.23
CA LEU A 524 20.20 5.21 -17.30
C LEU A 524 20.88 3.84 -17.34
N ALA A 525 20.14 2.72 -17.32
CA ALA A 525 20.73 1.38 -17.31
C ALA A 525 21.73 1.12 -18.46
N PRO A 526 21.50 1.57 -19.71
CA PRO A 526 22.45 1.40 -20.81
C PRO A 526 23.64 2.36 -20.79
N VAL A 527 23.60 3.44 -19.99
CA VAL A 527 24.55 4.55 -20.07
C VAL A 527 25.77 4.33 -19.17
N ALA A 528 26.96 4.21 -19.76
CA ALA A 528 28.23 4.23 -19.06
C ALA A 528 28.85 5.63 -19.12
N ALA A 529 28.71 6.41 -18.04
CA ALA A 529 29.33 7.74 -17.90
C ALA A 529 29.84 7.95 -16.47
N PRO A 530 30.93 8.72 -16.23
CA PRO A 530 31.46 8.93 -14.89
C PRO A 530 30.44 9.56 -13.93
N GLU A 531 29.58 10.46 -14.43
CA GLU A 531 28.50 11.04 -13.62
C GLU A 531 27.42 10.02 -13.26
N VAL A 532 27.09 9.10 -14.17
CA VAL A 532 26.12 8.03 -13.93
C VAL A 532 26.68 7.02 -12.94
N ALA A 533 27.97 6.67 -13.03
CA ALA A 533 28.64 5.81 -12.05
C ALA A 533 28.55 6.37 -10.63
N LEU A 534 28.73 7.69 -10.47
CA LEU A 534 28.61 8.37 -9.18
C LEU A 534 27.16 8.42 -8.68
N LEU A 535 26.19 8.66 -9.56
CA LEU A 535 24.76 8.58 -9.22
C LEU A 535 24.38 7.17 -8.76
N MET A 536 24.80 6.14 -9.49
CA MET A 536 24.56 4.73 -9.16
C MET A 536 25.24 4.33 -7.85
N ALA A 537 26.47 4.77 -7.58
CA ALA A 537 27.12 4.56 -6.29
C ALA A 537 26.34 5.20 -5.13
N GLY A 538 25.93 6.47 -5.31
CA GLY A 538 25.13 7.18 -4.32
C GLY A 538 23.75 6.57 -4.09
N TRP A 539 23.07 6.11 -5.14
CA TRP A 539 21.78 5.44 -5.05
C TRP A 539 21.90 4.04 -4.46
N HIS A 540 22.93 3.28 -4.80
CA HIS A 540 23.23 1.99 -4.20
C HIS A 540 23.43 2.11 -2.68
N ALA A 541 24.23 3.09 -2.25
CA ALA A 541 24.51 3.33 -0.84
C ALA A 541 23.30 3.86 -0.06
N ARG A 542 22.55 4.82 -0.62
CA ARG A 542 21.55 5.61 0.16
C ARG A 542 20.09 5.39 -0.23
N SER A 543 19.79 4.87 -1.42
CA SER A 543 18.41 4.78 -1.94
C SER A 543 17.94 3.34 -2.00
N ARG A 544 17.10 2.94 -1.03
CA ARG A 544 16.53 1.59 -0.96
C ARG A 544 15.82 1.17 -2.25
N PRO A 545 14.91 1.97 -2.86
CA PRO A 545 14.17 1.51 -4.03
C PRO A 545 15.02 1.31 -5.29
N ILE A 546 16.19 1.95 -5.37
CA ILE A 546 17.02 2.01 -6.58
C ILE A 546 18.24 1.08 -6.48
N ARG A 547 18.54 0.57 -5.27
CA ARG A 547 19.73 -0.25 -5.02
C ARG A 547 19.86 -1.43 -5.98
N ARG A 548 18.77 -2.15 -6.25
CA ARG A 548 18.76 -3.28 -7.21
C ARG A 548 19.09 -2.82 -8.63
N THR A 549 18.52 -1.70 -9.08
CA THR A 549 18.82 -1.09 -10.38
C THR A 549 20.30 -0.68 -10.48
N ALA A 550 20.85 -0.07 -9.42
CA ALA A 550 22.25 0.31 -9.37
C ALA A 550 23.19 -0.92 -9.37
N ALA A 551 22.82 -1.99 -8.65
CA ALA A 551 23.57 -3.26 -8.67
C ALA A 551 23.55 -3.92 -10.06
N ALA A 552 22.39 -3.94 -10.74
CA ALA A 552 22.29 -4.41 -12.11
C ALA A 552 23.14 -3.57 -13.07
N TRP A 553 23.18 -2.24 -12.88
CA TRP A 553 24.08 -1.36 -13.63
C TRP A 553 25.55 -1.69 -13.39
N PHE A 554 25.97 -1.96 -12.13
CA PHE A 554 27.34 -2.38 -11.82
C PHE A 554 27.72 -3.73 -12.46
N ALA A 555 26.79 -4.68 -12.52
CA ALA A 555 27.00 -5.94 -13.23
C ALA A 555 27.16 -5.74 -14.75
N ARG A 556 26.38 -4.82 -15.33
CA ARG A 556 26.43 -4.49 -16.76
C ARG A 556 27.69 -3.71 -17.15
N HIS A 557 28.19 -2.85 -16.25
CA HIS A 557 29.28 -1.90 -16.52
C HIS A 557 30.48 -2.07 -15.58
N THR A 558 30.79 -3.30 -15.16
CA THR A 558 31.75 -3.61 -14.08
C THR A 558 33.10 -2.90 -14.22
N THR A 559 33.81 -3.14 -15.34
CA THR A 559 35.13 -2.55 -15.57
C THR A 559 35.09 -1.03 -15.67
N PHE A 560 34.02 -0.47 -16.26
CA PHE A 560 33.83 0.98 -16.36
C PHE A 560 33.59 1.60 -14.99
N ALA A 561 32.70 1.00 -14.19
CA ALA A 561 32.37 1.45 -12.84
C ALA A 561 33.61 1.49 -11.94
N ALA A 562 34.42 0.42 -11.95
CA ALA A 562 35.68 0.39 -11.19
C ALA A 562 36.62 1.54 -11.60
N ARG A 563 36.83 1.73 -12.91
CA ARG A 563 37.69 2.81 -13.44
C ARG A 563 37.21 4.22 -13.09
N ALA A 564 35.90 4.45 -13.11
CA ALA A 564 35.30 5.73 -12.79
C ALA A 564 35.30 6.04 -11.29
N LEU A 565 35.09 5.02 -10.44
CA LEU A 565 34.92 5.20 -8.99
C LEU A 565 36.23 5.16 -8.20
N VAL A 566 37.28 4.48 -8.66
CA VAL A 566 38.57 4.41 -7.93
C VAL A 566 39.13 5.80 -7.58
N PRO A 567 39.26 6.77 -8.52
CA PRO A 567 39.75 8.11 -8.19
C PRO A 567 38.91 8.84 -7.12
N ILE A 568 37.61 8.58 -7.08
CA ILE A 568 36.69 9.17 -6.10
C ILE A 568 36.85 8.50 -4.74
N ALA A 569 37.04 7.18 -4.70
CA ALA A 569 37.19 6.39 -3.48
C ALA A 569 38.54 6.65 -2.77
N VAL A 570 39.61 6.92 -3.51
CA VAL A 570 40.93 7.24 -2.92
C VAL A 570 41.13 8.74 -2.68
N GLY A 571 40.29 9.58 -3.27
CA GLY A 571 40.39 11.04 -3.21
C GLY A 571 39.91 11.67 -1.89
N LYS A 572 39.48 12.93 -1.96
CA LYS A 572 39.10 13.74 -0.79
C LYS A 572 37.97 13.11 0.03
N ARG A 573 38.03 13.29 1.36
CA ARG A 573 36.98 12.84 2.28
C ARG A 573 35.65 13.54 2.01
N GLY A 574 34.56 12.77 1.98
CA GLY A 574 33.20 13.27 1.78
C GLY A 574 32.23 12.15 1.39
N ASN A 575 30.95 12.48 1.22
CA ASN A 575 29.91 11.48 0.90
C ASN A 575 30.19 10.72 -0.41
N ALA A 576 30.70 11.41 -1.44
CA ALA A 576 31.04 10.80 -2.72
C ALA A 576 32.12 9.71 -2.58
N ARG A 577 33.11 9.93 -1.71
CA ARG A 577 34.13 8.93 -1.37
C ARG A 577 33.50 7.72 -0.69
N THR A 578 32.67 7.94 0.33
CA THR A 578 31.98 6.86 1.04
C THR A 578 31.09 6.01 0.12
N ASP A 579 30.37 6.65 -0.80
CA ASP A 579 29.55 5.96 -1.80
C ASP A 579 30.41 5.12 -2.75
N ALA A 580 31.52 5.71 -3.24
CA ALA A 580 32.44 5.04 -4.14
C ALA A 580 33.11 3.85 -3.46
N GLU A 581 33.57 3.99 -2.21
CA GLU A 581 34.11 2.88 -1.43
C GLU A 581 33.08 1.74 -1.25
N ALA A 582 31.83 2.08 -0.92
CA ALA A 582 30.76 1.09 -0.79
C ALA A 582 30.47 0.37 -2.11
N ALA A 583 30.50 1.08 -3.24
CA ALA A 583 30.34 0.52 -4.56
C ALA A 583 31.53 -0.37 -4.97
N LEU A 584 32.77 0.02 -4.67
CA LEU A 584 33.95 -0.79 -4.97
C LEU A 584 33.96 -2.12 -4.21
N ARG A 585 33.44 -2.16 -2.97
CA ARG A 585 33.35 -3.40 -2.17
C ARG A 585 32.39 -4.45 -2.74
N VAL A 586 31.43 -4.04 -3.58
CA VAL A 586 30.49 -4.97 -4.23
C VAL A 586 30.91 -5.37 -5.64
N LEU A 587 31.93 -4.72 -6.21
CA LEU A 587 32.50 -5.09 -7.50
C LEU A 587 33.52 -6.24 -7.33
N PRO A 588 33.78 -7.05 -8.38
CA PRO A 588 34.80 -8.09 -8.35
C PRO A 588 36.18 -7.51 -7.97
N ARG A 589 36.81 -8.11 -6.96
CA ARG A 589 38.09 -7.65 -6.39
C ARG A 589 39.17 -7.46 -7.46
N ASP A 590 39.30 -8.42 -8.37
CA ASP A 590 40.35 -8.40 -9.39
C ASP A 590 40.16 -7.25 -10.40
N GLU A 591 38.93 -6.94 -10.78
CA GLU A 591 38.59 -5.80 -11.66
C GLU A 591 38.89 -4.46 -10.98
N VAL A 592 38.56 -4.34 -9.68
CA VAL A 592 38.83 -3.14 -8.89
C VAL A 592 40.33 -2.89 -8.73
N LEU A 593 41.10 -3.93 -8.44
CA LEU A 593 42.56 -3.84 -8.33
C LEU A 593 43.22 -3.55 -9.70
N ALA A 594 42.74 -4.17 -10.78
CA ALA A 594 43.20 -3.87 -12.13
C ALA A 594 42.92 -2.41 -12.55
N ALA A 595 41.75 -1.87 -12.17
CA ALA A 595 41.42 -0.46 -12.38
C ALA A 595 42.33 0.46 -11.53
N ALA A 596 42.59 0.11 -10.27
CA ALA A 596 43.49 0.86 -9.39
C ALA A 596 44.93 0.89 -9.89
N GLY A 597 45.44 -0.22 -10.44
CA GLY A 597 46.79 -0.30 -11.02
C GLY A 597 47.07 0.73 -12.12
N ARG A 598 46.03 1.20 -12.83
CA ARG A 598 46.15 2.26 -13.86
C ARG A 598 46.42 3.64 -13.26
N TYR A 599 46.09 3.85 -11.99
CA TYR A 599 46.29 5.12 -11.28
C TYR A 599 47.53 5.11 -10.37
N GLY A 600 48.29 4.00 -10.34
CA GLY A 600 49.57 3.88 -9.64
C GLY A 600 49.51 3.11 -8.31
N PRO A 601 50.68 2.84 -7.70
CA PRO A 601 50.80 1.97 -6.53
C PRO A 601 50.11 2.52 -5.27
N GLU A 602 50.05 3.85 -5.09
CA GLU A 602 49.35 4.47 -3.96
C GLU A 602 47.82 4.26 -4.03
N ALA A 603 47.24 4.30 -5.25
CA ALA A 603 45.84 4.00 -5.46
C ALA A 603 45.52 2.53 -5.18
N VAL A 604 46.42 1.60 -5.56
CA VAL A 604 46.30 0.17 -5.24
C VAL A 604 46.31 -0.04 -3.73
N ALA A 605 47.27 0.53 -3.00
CA ALA A 605 47.35 0.39 -1.55
C ALA A 605 46.10 0.92 -0.83
N SER A 606 45.57 2.07 -1.26
CA SER A 606 44.34 2.62 -0.70
C SER A 606 43.12 1.75 -1.02
N VAL A 607 43.03 1.20 -2.24
CA VAL A 607 41.95 0.28 -2.63
C VAL A 607 42.04 -1.04 -1.87
N GLU A 608 43.22 -1.58 -1.63
CA GLU A 608 43.41 -2.77 -0.78
C GLU A 608 42.91 -2.54 0.65
N GLU A 609 43.18 -1.36 1.23
CA GLU A 609 42.61 -0.95 2.53
C GLU A 609 41.08 -0.92 2.49
N ILE A 610 40.49 -0.35 1.42
CA ILE A 610 39.03 -0.24 1.23
C ILE A 610 38.38 -1.64 1.14
N LEU A 611 39.05 -2.59 0.49
CA LEU A 611 38.59 -3.98 0.29
C LEU A 611 38.89 -4.91 1.48
N ALA A 612 39.83 -4.55 2.37
CA ALA A 612 40.15 -5.30 3.59
C ALA A 612 39.18 -5.04 4.76
N VAL A 613 38.19 -4.17 4.56
CA VAL A 613 37.16 -3.80 5.52
C VAL A 613 36.29 -5.01 5.89
N ASP A 614 36.32 -5.41 7.16
CA ASP A 614 35.40 -6.42 7.70
C ASP A 614 33.95 -5.94 7.54
N PRO A 615 33.09 -6.68 6.78
CA PRO A 615 31.68 -6.38 6.61
C PRO A 615 30.90 -6.22 7.93
N LEU A 616 31.32 -6.90 9.01
CA LEU A 616 30.68 -6.79 10.34
C LEU A 616 30.81 -5.40 10.95
N THR A 617 31.86 -4.66 10.57
CA THR A 617 32.12 -3.30 11.08
C THR A 617 31.44 -2.20 10.26
N VAL A 618 30.74 -2.57 9.18
CA VAL A 618 30.01 -1.61 8.32
C VAL A 618 28.65 -1.32 8.95
N LEU A 619 28.63 -0.33 9.85
CA LEU A 619 27.45 0.02 10.65
C LEU A 619 26.77 1.30 10.15
N PRO A 620 25.44 1.44 10.32
CA PRO A 620 24.76 2.69 10.01
C PRO A 620 25.23 3.82 10.93
N LYS A 621 25.15 5.07 10.45
CA LYS A 621 25.50 6.27 11.24
C LYS A 621 24.71 6.38 12.56
N THR A 622 23.49 5.83 12.58
CA THR A 622 22.65 5.78 13.78
C THR A 622 22.16 4.36 13.95
N MET A 623 22.52 3.75 15.08
CA MET A 623 22.07 2.40 15.43
C MET A 623 20.55 2.40 15.69
N PRO A 624 19.84 1.32 15.30
CA PRO A 624 18.43 1.17 15.60
C PRO A 624 18.22 1.11 17.12
N VAL A 625 17.28 1.91 17.62
CA VAL A 625 16.80 1.79 19.00
C VAL A 625 15.70 0.73 19.00
N LEU A 626 15.88 -0.32 19.80
CA LEU A 626 14.89 -1.38 19.92
C LEU A 626 13.61 -0.84 20.57
N PRO A 627 12.43 -1.13 20.01
CA PRO A 627 11.17 -0.69 20.58
C PRO A 627 10.78 -1.54 21.80
N ASP A 628 9.97 -0.97 22.70
CA ASP A 628 9.55 -1.64 23.94
C ASP A 628 8.80 -2.97 23.71
N TRP A 629 8.12 -3.11 22.57
CA TRP A 629 7.43 -4.35 22.21
C TRP A 629 8.38 -5.51 21.83
N ALA A 630 9.64 -5.23 21.47
CA ALA A 630 10.65 -6.21 21.10
C ALA A 630 11.52 -6.59 22.31
N ASN A 631 10.88 -6.90 23.43
CA ASN A 631 11.57 -7.20 24.68
C ASN A 631 12.03 -8.67 24.75
N PRO A 632 13.34 -8.94 24.89
CA PRO A 632 13.85 -10.31 25.03
C PRO A 632 13.16 -11.15 26.11
N ALA A 633 12.74 -10.53 27.22
CA ALA A 633 12.16 -11.24 28.37
C ALA A 633 10.73 -11.77 28.12
N THR A 634 10.05 -11.31 27.06
CA THR A 634 8.67 -11.73 26.73
C THR A 634 8.61 -12.56 25.45
N LEU A 635 9.75 -12.88 24.85
CA LEU A 635 9.89 -13.73 23.67
C LEU A 635 10.28 -15.16 24.06
N PRO A 636 9.96 -16.17 23.22
CA PRO A 636 10.42 -17.54 23.42
C PRO A 636 11.96 -17.60 23.53
N PRO A 637 12.50 -18.49 24.38
CA PRO A 637 13.94 -18.65 24.49
C PRO A 637 14.55 -19.19 23.19
N VAL A 638 15.76 -18.72 22.86
CA VAL A 638 16.52 -19.18 21.69
C VAL A 638 17.54 -20.21 22.16
N ARG A 639 17.43 -21.45 21.66
CA ARG A 639 18.32 -22.56 22.02
C ARG A 639 19.50 -22.67 21.07
N LEU A 640 20.67 -22.92 21.63
CA LEU A 640 21.89 -23.26 20.89
C LEU A 640 21.87 -24.74 20.51
N THR A 641 22.44 -25.07 19.36
CA THR A 641 22.59 -26.46 18.91
C THR A 641 23.47 -27.27 19.87
N GLY A 642 23.23 -28.58 19.93
CA GLY A 642 24.07 -29.51 20.71
C GLY A 642 23.89 -29.44 22.22
N ASP A 643 22.68 -29.10 22.70
CA ASP A 643 22.32 -29.02 24.13
C ASP A 643 23.16 -28.00 24.93
N ARG A 644 23.67 -26.96 24.25
CA ARG A 644 24.44 -25.86 24.84
C ARG A 644 23.61 -24.85 25.64
N GLY A 645 22.31 -25.10 25.82
CA GLY A 645 21.39 -24.26 26.58
C GLY A 645 20.79 -23.09 25.79
N GLU A 646 20.21 -22.13 26.53
CA GLU A 646 19.44 -21.00 26.00
C GLU A 646 20.25 -19.70 26.03
N LEU A 647 20.10 -18.85 25.00
CA LEU A 647 20.80 -17.58 24.91
C LEU A 647 20.45 -16.64 26.08
N PRO A 648 21.44 -16.01 26.73
CA PRO A 648 21.20 -14.94 27.69
C PRO A 648 20.40 -13.77 27.11
N LEU A 649 19.60 -13.06 27.93
CA LEU A 649 18.78 -11.92 27.50
C LEU A 649 19.57 -10.83 26.74
N ASP A 650 20.81 -10.56 27.14
CA ASP A 650 21.68 -9.59 26.45
C ASP A 650 22.13 -10.08 25.08
N ALA A 651 22.41 -11.38 24.94
CA ALA A 651 22.70 -12.00 23.65
C ALA A 651 21.46 -11.97 22.74
N VAL A 652 20.26 -12.25 23.28
CA VAL A 652 19.00 -12.13 22.54
C VAL A 652 18.74 -10.67 22.11
N ARG A 653 19.02 -9.69 22.97
CA ARG A 653 18.96 -8.25 22.63
C ARG A 653 19.88 -7.90 21.46
N ASN A 654 21.11 -8.43 21.46
CA ASN A 654 22.05 -8.23 20.36
C ASN A 654 21.59 -8.94 19.07
N LEU A 655 21.00 -10.13 19.16
CA LEU A 655 20.36 -10.79 18.02
C LEU A 655 19.21 -9.96 17.44
N ILE A 656 18.30 -9.42 18.27
CA ILE A 656 17.23 -8.52 17.81
C ILE A 656 17.82 -7.27 17.15
N THR A 657 18.93 -6.73 17.68
CA THR A 657 19.65 -5.61 17.05
C THR A 657 20.18 -5.99 15.67
N MET A 658 20.77 -7.17 15.48
CA MET A 658 21.20 -7.67 14.16
C MET A 658 20.02 -7.80 13.19
N LEU A 659 18.87 -8.29 13.66
CA LEU A 659 17.65 -8.37 12.85
C LEU A 659 17.11 -6.98 12.50
N ALA A 660 17.17 -6.02 13.42
CA ALA A 660 16.78 -4.63 13.17
C ALA A 660 17.74 -3.88 12.23
N LEU A 661 19.01 -4.32 12.14
CA LEU A 661 19.98 -3.88 11.14
C LEU A 661 19.74 -4.53 9.76
N SER A 662 19.10 -5.70 9.75
CA SER A 662 18.90 -6.51 8.54
C SER A 662 17.62 -6.15 7.79
N ARG A 663 17.64 -6.41 6.49
CA ARG A 663 16.48 -6.47 5.59
C ARG A 663 16.68 -7.60 4.60
N LEU A 664 15.63 -8.04 3.93
CA LEU A 664 15.73 -9.10 2.92
C LEU A 664 16.71 -8.77 1.78
N ASP A 665 16.83 -7.49 1.40
CA ASP A 665 17.73 -7.01 0.34
C ASP A 665 19.15 -6.65 0.84
N ALA A 666 19.38 -6.67 2.15
CA ALA A 666 20.65 -6.34 2.79
C ALA A 666 20.69 -6.90 4.21
N VAL A 667 21.10 -8.16 4.34
CA VAL A 667 21.20 -8.86 5.63
C VAL A 667 22.50 -8.45 6.32
N TYR A 668 22.43 -8.13 7.62
CA TYR A 668 23.63 -7.89 8.39
C TYR A 668 24.46 -9.18 8.50
N PRO A 669 25.76 -9.19 8.14
CA PRO A 669 26.52 -10.45 8.02
C PRO A 669 26.60 -11.26 9.31
N GLY A 670 26.48 -10.62 10.48
CA GLY A 670 26.45 -11.31 11.77
C GLY A 670 25.27 -12.28 11.94
N VAL A 671 24.17 -12.08 11.22
CA VAL A 671 23.05 -13.03 11.21
C VAL A 671 23.51 -14.39 10.65
N GLY A 672 24.30 -14.40 9.57
CA GLY A 672 24.82 -15.63 8.97
C GLY A 672 25.82 -16.38 9.86
N VAL A 673 26.39 -15.72 10.87
CA VAL A 673 27.26 -16.36 11.88
C VAL A 673 26.45 -16.99 13.01
N VAL A 674 25.36 -16.35 13.43
CA VAL A 674 24.57 -16.77 14.59
C VAL A 674 23.53 -17.84 14.23
N VAL A 675 22.84 -17.69 13.10
CA VAL A 675 21.74 -18.59 12.70
C VAL A 675 22.15 -20.08 12.69
N PRO A 676 23.32 -20.47 12.14
CA PRO A 676 23.76 -21.88 12.15
C PRO A 676 24.06 -22.46 13.55
N GLU A 677 24.28 -21.61 14.55
CA GLU A 677 24.59 -22.02 15.93
C GLU A 677 23.32 -22.27 16.77
N CYS A 678 22.13 -21.94 16.25
CA CYS A 678 20.86 -22.07 16.93
C CYS A 678 20.01 -23.24 16.39
N GLU A 679 19.15 -23.80 17.23
CA GLU A 679 18.19 -24.82 16.80
C GLU A 679 17.16 -24.22 15.81
N PRO A 680 17.03 -24.76 14.58
CA PRO A 680 16.19 -24.13 13.54
C PRO A 680 14.73 -23.91 13.95
N ALA A 681 14.08 -24.92 14.56
CA ALA A 681 12.68 -24.83 14.98
C ALA A 681 12.47 -23.80 16.11
N GLY A 682 13.42 -23.72 17.05
CA GLY A 682 13.40 -22.72 18.12
C GLY A 682 13.56 -21.29 17.58
N LEU A 683 14.43 -21.13 16.59
CA LEU A 683 14.68 -19.85 15.92
C LEU A 683 13.48 -19.36 15.09
N ALA A 684 12.82 -20.27 14.36
CA ALA A 684 11.57 -19.99 13.65
C ALA A 684 10.44 -19.59 14.61
N GLY A 685 10.32 -20.30 15.74
CA GLY A 685 9.37 -19.96 16.82
C GLY A 685 9.63 -18.58 17.42
N PHE A 686 10.90 -18.23 17.66
CA PHE A 686 11.32 -16.90 18.10
C PHE A 686 10.97 -15.81 17.07
N GLY A 687 11.31 -16.03 15.79
CA GLY A 687 10.98 -15.11 14.70
C GLY A 687 9.48 -14.86 14.57
N TRP A 688 8.67 -15.93 14.69
CA TRP A 688 7.21 -15.80 14.69
C TRP A 688 6.68 -14.98 15.87
N ALA A 689 7.20 -15.21 17.08
CA ALA A 689 6.78 -14.46 18.27
C ALA A 689 7.14 -12.97 18.15
N LEU A 690 8.31 -12.65 17.59
CA LEU A 690 8.74 -11.28 17.31
C LEU A 690 7.83 -10.59 16.29
N PHE A 691 7.44 -11.31 15.23
CA PHE A 691 6.43 -10.85 14.28
C PHE A 691 5.08 -10.58 14.95
N GLU A 692 4.57 -11.49 15.79
CA GLU A 692 3.32 -11.29 16.52
C GLU A 692 3.38 -10.14 17.54
N ALA A 693 4.55 -9.88 18.13
CA ALA A 693 4.75 -8.71 18.98
C ALA A 693 4.65 -7.41 18.16
N TRP A 694 5.27 -7.37 16.97
CA TRP A 694 5.14 -6.25 16.03
C TRP A 694 3.70 -6.05 15.52
N ARG A 695 2.98 -7.13 15.22
CA ARG A 695 1.56 -7.08 14.84
C ARG A 695 0.71 -6.51 15.97
N ALA A 696 0.91 -7.01 17.18
CA ALA A 696 0.21 -6.53 18.37
C ALA A 696 0.55 -5.08 18.68
N ALA A 697 1.73 -4.57 18.28
CA ALA A 697 2.10 -3.15 18.36
C ALA A 697 1.47 -2.29 17.23
N GLY A 698 0.60 -2.87 16.39
CA GLY A 698 -0.13 -2.14 15.35
C GLY A 698 0.66 -1.96 14.06
N HIS A 699 1.66 -2.82 13.82
CA HIS A 699 2.52 -2.81 12.63
C HIS A 699 3.27 -1.48 12.40
N PRO A 700 4.01 -0.97 13.37
CA PRO A 700 4.71 0.30 13.21
C PRO A 700 5.70 0.25 12.04
N ALA A 701 5.51 1.15 11.07
CA ALA A 701 6.21 1.11 9.78
C ALA A 701 7.75 1.22 9.88
N LYS A 702 8.25 1.94 10.90
CA LYS A 702 9.70 2.06 11.16
C LYS A 702 10.35 0.74 11.60
N GLN A 703 9.54 -0.23 12.04
CA GLN A 703 10.02 -1.53 12.52
C GLN A 703 9.49 -2.70 11.68
N ASN A 704 9.29 -2.47 10.38
CA ASN A 704 8.95 -3.54 9.42
C ASN A 704 9.99 -4.66 9.36
N TRP A 705 11.21 -4.44 9.89
CA TRP A 705 12.25 -5.46 10.00
C TRP A 705 11.78 -6.72 10.74
N ALA A 706 10.75 -6.65 11.58
CA ALA A 706 10.16 -7.83 12.23
C ALA A 706 9.45 -8.78 11.25
N LEU A 707 8.88 -8.23 10.17
CA LEU A 707 8.35 -9.03 9.07
C LEU A 707 9.51 -9.60 8.23
N ASP A 708 10.51 -8.76 7.90
CA ASP A 708 11.70 -9.20 7.15
C ASP A 708 12.45 -10.34 7.88
N ALA A 709 12.50 -10.32 9.21
CA ALA A 709 13.12 -11.34 10.04
C ALA A 709 12.50 -12.74 9.84
N LEU A 710 11.22 -12.85 9.47
CA LEU A 710 10.61 -14.14 9.12
C LEU A 710 11.26 -14.76 7.88
N GLY A 711 11.76 -13.96 6.94
CA GLY A 711 12.47 -14.48 5.76
C GLY A 711 13.87 -15.00 6.08
N LEU A 712 14.45 -14.56 7.20
CA LEU A 712 15.79 -14.94 7.64
C LEU A 712 15.78 -16.14 8.61
N LEU A 713 14.71 -16.28 9.39
CA LEU A 713 14.61 -17.24 10.49
C LEU A 713 13.50 -18.28 10.30
N GLY A 714 12.57 -18.05 9.35
CA GLY A 714 11.37 -18.85 9.19
C GLY A 714 11.58 -20.16 8.46
N ASP A 715 10.64 -21.08 8.69
CA ASP A 715 10.56 -22.43 8.13
C ASP A 715 9.21 -22.68 7.42
N ASP A 716 8.93 -23.92 7.03
CA ASP A 716 7.66 -24.29 6.38
C ASP A 716 6.43 -24.03 7.27
N GLU A 717 6.54 -24.13 8.60
CA GLU A 717 5.43 -23.79 9.49
C GLU A 717 5.20 -22.28 9.51
N THR A 718 6.26 -21.48 9.47
CA THR A 718 6.20 -20.02 9.30
C THR A 718 5.47 -19.66 8.01
N VAL A 719 5.77 -20.32 6.89
CA VAL A 719 5.07 -20.17 5.61
C VAL A 719 3.56 -20.43 5.74
N ARG A 720 3.19 -21.58 6.34
CA ARG A 720 1.78 -22.00 6.51
C ARG A 720 0.98 -21.01 7.35
N ARG A 721 1.61 -20.39 8.35
CA ARG A 721 1.00 -19.40 9.23
C ARG A 721 0.97 -18.00 8.60
N LEU A 722 1.99 -17.62 7.84
CA LEU A 722 2.10 -16.29 7.23
C LEU A 722 1.20 -16.13 5.99
N ALA A 723 1.07 -17.16 5.15
CA ALA A 723 0.27 -17.08 3.92
C ALA A 723 -1.20 -16.63 4.10
N PRO A 724 -1.98 -17.14 5.09
CA PRO A 724 -3.34 -16.61 5.32
C PRO A 724 -3.33 -15.16 5.81
N VAL A 725 -2.31 -14.73 6.56
CA VAL A 725 -2.16 -13.34 7.02
C VAL A 725 -1.91 -12.40 5.83
N ILE A 726 -1.03 -12.79 4.90
CA ILE A 726 -0.76 -12.04 3.67
C ILE A 726 -2.03 -11.84 2.84
N ARG A 727 -2.88 -12.89 2.74
CA ARG A 727 -4.14 -12.83 1.98
C ARG A 727 -5.19 -11.92 2.62
N ALA A 728 -5.17 -11.76 3.95
CA ALA A 728 -6.11 -10.91 4.66
C ALA A 728 -5.75 -9.42 4.58
N TRP A 729 -4.45 -9.09 4.59
CA TRP A 729 -3.97 -7.70 4.68
C TRP A 729 -4.53 -6.72 3.64
N PRO A 730 -4.71 -7.04 2.35
CA PRO A 730 -5.33 -6.13 1.39
C PRO A 730 -6.74 -5.66 1.83
N GLY A 731 -7.55 -6.57 2.39
CA GLY A 731 -8.88 -6.25 2.93
C GLY A 731 -8.85 -5.38 4.19
N GLU A 732 -7.71 -5.33 4.88
CA GLU A 732 -7.47 -4.53 6.08
C GLU A 732 -6.73 -3.21 5.78
N GLY A 733 -6.51 -2.89 4.49
CA GLY A 733 -5.74 -1.71 4.05
C GLY A 733 -4.22 -1.85 4.16
N GLY A 734 -3.70 -3.06 4.37
CA GLY A 734 -2.28 -3.39 4.56
C GLY A 734 -1.51 -3.77 3.30
N HIS A 735 -1.79 -3.16 2.14
CA HIS A 735 -1.24 -3.55 0.84
C HIS A 735 0.29 -3.67 0.81
N ALA A 736 1.00 -2.67 1.34
CA ALA A 736 2.47 -2.67 1.37
C ALA A 736 3.03 -3.84 2.20
N ARG A 737 2.36 -4.20 3.32
CA ARG A 737 2.75 -5.36 4.14
C ARG A 737 2.54 -6.67 3.40
N ALA A 738 1.45 -6.76 2.64
CA ALA A 738 1.18 -7.94 1.81
C ALA A 738 2.26 -8.13 0.76
N VAL A 739 2.69 -7.07 0.09
CA VAL A 739 3.83 -7.11 -0.85
C VAL A 739 5.11 -7.57 -0.15
N THR A 740 5.49 -6.95 0.98
CA THR A 740 6.67 -7.39 1.76
C THR A 740 6.54 -8.84 2.23
N GLY A 741 5.34 -9.30 2.57
CA GLY A 741 5.10 -10.69 2.94
C GLY A 741 5.35 -11.67 1.80
N LEU A 742 5.12 -11.29 0.54
CA LEU A 742 5.52 -12.10 -0.62
C LEU A 742 7.05 -12.19 -0.73
N ASP A 743 7.75 -11.07 -0.54
CA ASP A 743 9.21 -11.04 -0.53
C ASP A 743 9.76 -11.94 0.60
N VAL A 744 9.11 -11.98 1.76
CA VAL A 744 9.43 -12.89 2.87
C VAL A 744 9.27 -14.35 2.47
N LEU A 745 8.16 -14.73 1.83
CA LEU A 745 7.97 -16.10 1.36
C LEU A 745 9.03 -16.49 0.33
N ALA A 746 9.36 -15.59 -0.59
CA ALA A 746 10.42 -15.82 -1.56
C ALA A 746 11.80 -15.99 -0.89
N ALA A 747 12.08 -15.23 0.18
CA ALA A 747 13.34 -15.33 0.91
C ALA A 747 13.50 -16.62 1.73
N ILE A 748 12.40 -17.19 2.26
CA ILE A 748 12.44 -18.51 2.92
C ILE A 748 12.86 -19.60 1.93
N GLY A 749 12.41 -19.51 0.67
CA GLY A 749 12.99 -20.24 -0.45
C GLY A 749 12.77 -21.76 -0.48
N THR A 750 11.91 -22.31 0.38
CA THR A 750 11.54 -23.75 0.35
C THR A 750 10.49 -24.04 -0.73
N ASP A 751 10.38 -25.29 -1.18
CA ASP A 751 9.33 -25.71 -2.13
C ASP A 751 7.92 -25.38 -1.63
N VAL A 752 7.69 -25.51 -0.33
CA VAL A 752 6.44 -25.11 0.33
C VAL A 752 6.24 -23.59 0.22
N ALA A 753 7.28 -22.78 0.47
CA ALA A 753 7.20 -21.33 0.32
C ALA A 753 6.83 -20.91 -1.12
N LEU A 754 7.47 -21.51 -2.12
CA LEU A 754 7.20 -21.27 -3.53
C LEU A 754 5.79 -21.72 -3.95
N LEU A 755 5.33 -22.89 -3.47
CA LEU A 755 3.96 -23.37 -3.68
C LEU A 755 2.92 -22.39 -3.11
N TYR A 756 3.14 -21.88 -1.90
CA TYR A 756 2.23 -20.92 -1.26
C TYR A 756 2.28 -19.55 -1.96
N LEU A 757 3.45 -19.09 -2.40
CA LEU A 757 3.62 -17.88 -3.19
C LEU A 757 2.84 -17.97 -4.51
N ASN A 758 2.97 -19.07 -5.25
CA ASN A 758 2.21 -19.34 -6.47
C ASN A 758 0.69 -19.44 -6.20
N GLY A 759 0.31 -20.11 -5.12
CA GLY A 759 -1.08 -20.16 -4.69
C GLY A 759 -1.66 -18.77 -4.34
N ILE A 760 -0.84 -17.84 -3.85
CA ILE A 760 -1.24 -16.45 -3.60
C ILE A 760 -1.41 -15.67 -4.91
N ALA A 761 -0.44 -15.74 -5.83
CA ALA A 761 -0.49 -15.08 -7.13
C ALA A 761 -1.79 -15.39 -7.89
N ARG A 762 -2.23 -16.64 -7.84
CA ARG A 762 -3.41 -17.10 -8.58
C ARG A 762 -4.75 -16.82 -7.89
N LYS A 763 -4.80 -16.78 -6.55
CA LYS A 763 -6.06 -16.74 -5.78
C LYS A 763 -6.43 -15.36 -5.24
N VAL A 764 -5.48 -14.42 -5.17
CA VAL A 764 -5.78 -13.11 -4.60
C VAL A 764 -6.56 -12.23 -5.57
N ARG A 765 -7.67 -11.67 -5.06
CA ARG A 765 -8.55 -10.75 -5.81
C ARG A 765 -7.98 -9.33 -5.95
N PHE A 766 -6.99 -8.98 -5.13
CA PHE A 766 -6.39 -7.66 -5.13
C PHE A 766 -5.29 -7.55 -6.19
N ARG A 767 -5.50 -6.68 -7.18
CA ARG A 767 -4.68 -6.53 -8.39
C ARG A 767 -3.19 -6.29 -8.10
N GLY A 768 -2.86 -5.28 -7.29
CA GLY A 768 -1.44 -4.94 -7.04
C GLY A 768 -0.65 -6.02 -6.29
N LEU A 769 -1.31 -6.85 -5.47
CA LEU A 769 -0.67 -7.99 -4.81
C LEU A 769 -0.50 -9.16 -5.77
N LYS A 770 -1.49 -9.38 -6.62
CA LYS A 770 -1.45 -10.38 -7.68
C LYS A 770 -0.31 -10.10 -8.66
N GLU A 771 -0.26 -8.89 -9.23
CA GLU A 771 0.80 -8.47 -10.16
C GLU A 771 2.18 -8.64 -9.53
N ARG A 772 2.35 -8.24 -8.26
CA ARG A 772 3.64 -8.39 -7.57
C ARG A 772 4.04 -9.84 -7.30
N ALA A 773 3.07 -10.70 -6.99
CA ALA A 773 3.33 -12.13 -6.81
C ALA A 773 3.66 -12.80 -8.16
N GLU A 774 2.97 -12.43 -9.24
CA GLU A 774 3.24 -12.89 -10.61
C GLU A 774 4.63 -12.43 -11.07
N GLU A 775 5.02 -11.17 -10.84
CA GLU A 775 6.37 -10.66 -11.08
C GLU A 775 7.42 -11.51 -10.37
N LYS A 776 7.23 -11.83 -9.09
CA LYS A 776 8.19 -12.62 -8.32
C LYS A 776 8.35 -14.04 -8.84
N ILE A 777 7.24 -14.68 -9.22
CA ILE A 777 7.28 -16.02 -9.82
C ILE A 777 7.95 -15.96 -11.19
N ALA A 778 7.67 -14.92 -11.99
CA ALA A 778 8.30 -14.72 -13.29
C ALA A 778 9.81 -14.47 -13.15
N GLU A 779 10.26 -13.69 -12.17
CA GLU A 779 11.68 -13.49 -11.85
C GLU A 779 12.35 -14.85 -11.51
N LEU A 780 11.76 -15.62 -10.59
CA LEU A 780 12.30 -16.94 -10.19
C LEU A 780 12.28 -17.96 -11.33
N ALA A 781 11.24 -17.94 -12.17
CA ALA A 781 11.14 -18.83 -13.32
C ALA A 781 12.17 -18.46 -14.39
N ALA A 782 12.35 -17.17 -14.67
CA ALA A 782 13.36 -16.69 -15.61
C ALA A 782 14.80 -17.00 -15.16
N GLU A 783 15.10 -16.91 -13.87
CA GLU A 783 16.39 -17.34 -13.29
C GLU A 783 16.68 -18.82 -13.55
N LEU A 784 15.63 -19.65 -13.68
CA LEU A 784 15.71 -21.08 -13.97
C LEU A 784 15.52 -21.43 -15.46
N GLY A 785 15.29 -20.44 -16.32
CA GLY A 785 15.00 -20.64 -17.75
C GLY A 785 13.62 -21.26 -18.02
N LEU A 786 12.67 -21.09 -17.10
CA LEU A 786 11.34 -21.68 -17.13
C LEU A 786 10.25 -20.62 -17.28
N THR A 787 9.07 -21.02 -17.77
CA THR A 787 7.84 -20.23 -17.61
C THR A 787 7.27 -20.40 -16.19
N ALA A 788 6.39 -19.47 -15.77
CA ALA A 788 5.72 -19.58 -14.46
C ALA A 788 4.87 -20.87 -14.32
N ASP A 789 4.27 -21.33 -15.41
CA ASP A 789 3.47 -22.56 -15.43
C ASP A 789 4.35 -23.81 -15.32
N GLU A 790 5.49 -23.83 -16.02
CA GLU A 790 6.49 -24.90 -15.95
C GLU A 790 7.16 -24.98 -14.58
N LEU A 791 7.51 -23.84 -13.98
CA LEU A 791 8.01 -23.80 -12.60
C LEU A 791 6.96 -24.39 -11.65
N ALA A 792 5.70 -24.02 -11.82
CA ALA A 792 4.62 -24.53 -10.98
C ALA A 792 4.34 -26.04 -11.15
N ASP A 793 4.64 -26.62 -12.31
CA ASP A 793 4.57 -28.08 -12.51
C ASP A 793 5.66 -28.81 -11.73
N ARG A 794 6.85 -28.21 -11.63
CA ARG A 794 8.00 -28.76 -10.89
C ARG A 794 7.94 -28.58 -9.38
N LEU A 795 7.19 -27.58 -8.91
CA LEU A 795 7.07 -27.23 -7.48
C LEU A 795 6.07 -28.08 -6.69
N VAL A 796 5.46 -29.11 -7.29
CA VAL A 796 4.55 -29.98 -6.54
C VAL A 796 5.38 -30.92 -5.67
N PRO A 797 5.28 -30.85 -4.33
CA PRO A 797 6.12 -31.66 -3.46
C PRO A 797 5.62 -33.11 -3.42
N ASP A 798 6.56 -34.05 -3.26
CA ASP A 798 6.22 -35.47 -3.05
C ASP A 798 5.64 -35.75 -1.66
N LEU A 799 5.68 -34.78 -0.73
CA LEU A 799 5.14 -34.86 0.62
C LEU A 799 5.69 -36.05 1.45
N GLY A 800 6.88 -36.54 1.08
CA GLY A 800 7.50 -37.72 1.69
C GLY A 800 6.81 -39.03 1.33
N LEU A 801 6.05 -39.06 0.22
CA LEU A 801 5.54 -40.29 -0.37
C LEU A 801 6.66 -41.04 -1.12
N ASP A 802 6.57 -42.36 -1.17
CA ASP A 802 7.45 -43.21 -1.96
C ASP A 802 7.07 -43.21 -3.47
N ALA A 803 7.85 -43.93 -4.29
CA ALA A 803 7.61 -44.03 -5.72
C ALA A 803 6.27 -44.70 -6.09
N ASP A 804 5.67 -45.45 -5.17
CA ASP A 804 4.33 -46.04 -5.28
C ASP A 804 3.26 -45.17 -4.60
N GLY A 805 3.63 -43.95 -4.19
CA GLY A 805 2.80 -42.91 -3.56
C GLY A 805 2.17 -43.37 -2.25
N GLY A 806 2.82 -44.31 -1.57
CA GLY A 806 2.56 -44.68 -0.20
C GLY A 806 3.43 -43.90 0.77
N MET A 807 3.10 -43.96 2.06
CA MET A 807 4.00 -43.53 3.13
C MET A 807 3.79 -44.42 4.35
N VAL A 808 4.88 -44.90 4.93
CA VAL A 808 4.84 -45.70 6.16
C VAL A 808 4.94 -44.79 7.38
N LEU A 809 3.97 -44.92 8.28
CA LEU A 809 3.90 -44.23 9.56
C LEU A 809 4.24 -45.23 10.68
N ASP A 810 5.33 -44.98 11.38
CA ASP A 810 5.87 -45.89 12.39
C ASP A 810 5.42 -45.52 13.81
N TYR A 811 4.83 -46.49 14.53
CA TYR A 811 4.47 -46.38 15.95
C TYR A 811 5.35 -47.32 16.83
N GLY A 812 6.43 -47.86 16.27
CA GLY A 812 7.34 -48.84 16.86
C GLY A 812 6.83 -50.27 16.66
N ARG A 813 5.86 -50.70 17.48
CA ARG A 813 5.34 -52.09 17.45
C ARG A 813 4.33 -52.36 16.33
N ARG A 814 3.80 -51.31 15.72
CA ARG A 814 2.87 -51.37 14.60
C ARG A 814 3.16 -50.21 13.65
N SER A 815 2.87 -50.42 12.38
CA SER A 815 3.01 -49.39 11.35
C SER A 815 1.71 -49.28 10.55
N PHE A 816 1.51 -48.11 9.94
CA PHE A 816 0.37 -47.84 9.09
C PHE A 816 0.88 -47.35 7.73
N THR A 817 0.27 -47.83 6.65
CA THR A 817 0.60 -47.37 5.30
C THR A 817 -0.45 -46.38 4.83
N VAL A 818 -0.03 -45.20 4.38
CA VAL A 818 -0.90 -44.18 3.79
C VAL A 818 -1.15 -44.51 2.32
N GLY A 819 -2.38 -44.35 1.85
CA GLY A 819 -2.76 -44.43 0.43
C GLY A 819 -3.82 -43.39 0.08
N PHE A 820 -4.19 -43.27 -1.21
CA PHE A 820 -5.13 -42.26 -1.72
C PHE A 820 -6.33 -42.88 -2.42
N ASP A 821 -7.53 -42.35 -2.16
CA ASP A 821 -8.73 -42.75 -2.91
C ASP A 821 -8.88 -41.99 -4.23
N GLU A 822 -9.96 -42.31 -4.95
CA GLU A 822 -10.31 -41.66 -6.21
C GLU A 822 -10.51 -40.15 -6.09
N GLN A 823 -10.77 -39.60 -4.91
CA GLN A 823 -10.88 -38.15 -4.69
C GLN A 823 -9.58 -37.52 -4.18
N LEU A 824 -8.46 -38.25 -4.29
CA LEU A 824 -7.14 -37.90 -3.75
C LEU A 824 -7.16 -37.70 -2.23
N LYS A 825 -8.10 -38.30 -1.50
CA LYS A 825 -8.14 -38.19 -0.04
C LYS A 825 -7.25 -39.27 0.57
N PRO A 826 -6.32 -38.89 1.47
CA PRO A 826 -5.46 -39.83 2.15
C PRO A 826 -6.26 -40.71 3.13
N PHE A 827 -6.02 -42.02 3.06
CA PHE A 827 -6.46 -43.03 4.00
C PHE A 827 -5.25 -43.80 4.55
N VAL A 828 -5.46 -44.61 5.59
CA VAL A 828 -4.42 -45.47 6.17
C VAL A 828 -4.87 -46.92 6.19
N THR A 829 -3.96 -47.85 5.96
CA THR A 829 -4.14 -49.30 6.15
C THR A 829 -3.24 -49.79 7.27
N ASP A 830 -3.72 -50.74 8.05
CA ASP A 830 -2.88 -51.45 9.01
C ASP A 830 -2.00 -52.52 8.34
N ALA A 831 -1.16 -53.19 9.13
CA ALA A 831 -0.29 -54.28 8.67
C ALA A 831 -1.03 -55.49 8.07
N THR A 832 -2.36 -55.60 8.24
CA THR A 832 -3.21 -56.65 7.64
C THR A 832 -3.82 -56.22 6.30
N GLY A 833 -3.54 -54.99 5.85
CA GLY A 833 -4.13 -54.39 4.64
C GLY A 833 -5.54 -53.84 4.86
N ARG A 834 -6.04 -53.83 6.10
CA ARG A 834 -7.39 -53.31 6.39
C ARG A 834 -7.37 -51.79 6.41
N ARG A 835 -8.24 -51.19 5.59
CA ARG A 835 -8.43 -49.73 5.53
C ARG A 835 -9.10 -49.19 6.79
N LEU A 836 -8.49 -48.18 7.41
CA LEU A 836 -8.98 -47.49 8.59
C LEU A 836 -9.54 -46.11 8.23
N LYS A 837 -10.59 -45.69 8.95
CA LYS A 837 -11.24 -44.37 8.74
C LYS A 837 -10.38 -43.19 9.22
N ALA A 838 -9.50 -43.42 10.19
CA ALA A 838 -8.57 -42.43 10.72
C ALA A 838 -7.33 -43.15 11.26
N LEU A 839 -6.20 -42.44 11.28
CA LEU A 839 -5.01 -42.90 11.96
C LEU A 839 -5.28 -42.97 13.48
N PRO A 840 -5.01 -44.10 14.16
CA PRO A 840 -5.20 -44.22 15.60
C PRO A 840 -4.36 -43.21 16.38
N LYS A 841 -4.89 -42.67 17.48
CA LYS A 841 -4.07 -41.86 18.39
C LYS A 841 -2.98 -42.73 19.03
N PRO A 842 -1.78 -42.18 19.30
CA PRO A 842 -0.74 -42.87 20.07
C PRO A 842 -1.30 -43.38 21.41
N GLY A 843 -1.07 -44.66 21.70
CA GLY A 843 -1.49 -45.32 22.94
C GLY A 843 -0.31 -45.71 23.84
N ALA A 844 -0.61 -46.19 25.05
CA ALA A 844 0.41 -46.55 26.05
C ALA A 844 1.33 -47.74 25.67
N GLN A 845 1.01 -48.45 24.60
CA GLN A 845 1.80 -49.58 24.08
C GLN A 845 2.61 -49.21 22.82
N ASP A 846 2.47 -47.97 22.33
CA ASP A 846 3.21 -47.41 21.21
C ASP A 846 4.44 -46.65 21.73
N ASP A 847 5.48 -46.52 20.91
CA ASP A 847 6.64 -45.71 21.27
C ASP A 847 6.28 -44.22 21.23
N ALA A 848 6.42 -43.55 22.38
CA ALA A 848 5.83 -42.23 22.63
C ALA A 848 6.30 -41.13 21.65
N VAL A 849 7.58 -41.16 21.26
CA VAL A 849 8.19 -40.18 20.35
C VAL A 849 7.78 -40.42 18.90
N PRO A 850 8.10 -41.58 18.26
CA PRO A 850 7.76 -41.80 16.86
C PRO A 850 6.25 -41.84 16.59
N ALA A 851 5.43 -42.31 17.54
CA ALA A 851 3.99 -42.33 17.35
C ALA A 851 3.37 -40.91 17.34
N ALA A 852 3.87 -40.00 18.19
CA ALA A 852 3.43 -38.61 18.20
C ALA A 852 3.83 -37.88 16.91
N GLU A 853 5.08 -38.03 16.49
CA GLU A 853 5.60 -37.47 15.23
C GLU A 853 4.82 -38.00 14.01
N ALA A 854 4.56 -39.32 13.96
CA ALA A 854 3.79 -39.94 12.89
C ALA A 854 2.34 -39.43 12.83
N TYR A 855 1.71 -39.18 13.99
CA TYR A 855 0.37 -38.62 14.06
C TYR A 855 0.31 -37.18 13.56
N GLU A 856 1.26 -36.34 13.96
CA GLU A 856 1.38 -34.96 13.50
C GLU A 856 1.70 -34.90 12.00
N ARG A 857 2.62 -35.74 11.52
CA ARG A 857 2.99 -35.84 10.11
C ARG A 857 1.79 -36.22 9.24
N PHE A 858 0.95 -37.17 9.67
CA PHE A 858 -0.28 -37.50 8.95
C PHE A 858 -1.27 -36.33 8.94
N ALA A 859 -1.45 -35.62 10.06
CA ALA A 859 -2.33 -34.45 10.12
C ALA A 859 -1.88 -33.33 9.16
N ALA A 860 -0.56 -33.06 9.11
CA ALA A 860 0.04 -32.13 8.15
C ALA A 860 -0.18 -32.58 6.71
N LEU A 861 0.10 -33.86 6.40
CA LEU A 861 -0.13 -34.43 5.06
C LEU A 861 -1.58 -34.26 4.59
N LYS A 862 -2.58 -34.50 5.46
CA LYS A 862 -4.00 -34.31 5.09
C LYS A 862 -4.30 -32.87 4.69
N LYS A 863 -3.71 -31.90 5.38
CA LYS A 863 -3.91 -30.47 5.10
C LYS A 863 -3.25 -30.09 3.76
N ASP A 864 -2.06 -30.61 3.51
CA ASP A 864 -1.25 -30.30 2.33
C ASP A 864 -1.83 -30.91 1.07
N VAL A 865 -2.16 -32.20 1.11
CA VAL A 865 -2.81 -32.89 -0.01
C VAL A 865 -4.12 -32.19 -0.38
N ARG A 866 -4.95 -31.78 0.60
CA ARG A 866 -6.20 -31.09 0.31
C ARG A 866 -5.98 -29.76 -0.42
N ALA A 867 -4.96 -29.00 -0.01
CA ALA A 867 -4.64 -27.72 -0.63
C ALA A 867 -4.05 -27.89 -2.03
N ILE A 868 -3.14 -28.86 -2.20
CA ILE A 868 -2.49 -29.20 -3.46
C ILE A 868 -3.51 -29.77 -4.45
N ALA A 869 -4.29 -30.78 -4.06
CA ALA A 869 -5.25 -31.45 -4.94
C ALA A 869 -6.24 -30.47 -5.60
N ALA A 870 -6.87 -29.61 -4.80
CA ALA A 870 -7.83 -28.63 -5.31
C ALA A 870 -7.19 -27.63 -6.27
N ASP A 871 -5.93 -27.26 -6.04
CA ASP A 871 -5.20 -26.36 -6.93
C ASP A 871 -4.81 -27.05 -8.23
N GLN A 872 -4.29 -28.28 -8.16
CA GLN A 872 -3.84 -29.05 -9.32
C GLN A 872 -5.00 -29.43 -10.24
N VAL A 873 -6.16 -29.79 -9.69
CA VAL A 873 -7.38 -30.02 -10.49
C VAL A 873 -7.74 -28.80 -11.34
N ARG A 874 -7.74 -27.60 -10.73
CA ARG A 874 -8.00 -26.34 -11.45
C ARG A 874 -6.91 -26.07 -12.50
N ARG A 875 -5.64 -26.31 -12.18
CA ARG A 875 -4.51 -26.09 -13.12
C ARG A 875 -4.59 -26.99 -14.34
N LEU A 876 -4.97 -28.25 -14.15
CA LEU A 876 -5.18 -29.21 -15.23
C LEU A 876 -6.39 -28.81 -16.10
N GLU A 877 -7.49 -28.33 -15.50
CA GLU A 877 -8.63 -27.80 -16.27
C GLU A 877 -8.24 -26.53 -17.07
N GLU A 878 -7.49 -25.61 -16.47
CA GLU A 878 -6.93 -24.44 -17.16
C GLU A 878 -5.97 -24.86 -18.27
N ALA A 879 -5.16 -25.90 -18.07
CA ALA A 879 -4.27 -26.44 -19.10
C ALA A 879 -5.03 -26.92 -20.33
N MET A 880 -6.13 -27.64 -20.11
CA MET A 880 -6.99 -28.15 -21.18
C MET A 880 -7.57 -27.00 -22.01
N THR A 881 -8.11 -25.98 -21.33
CA THR A 881 -8.78 -24.86 -22.01
C THR A 881 -7.82 -23.88 -22.66
N ALA A 882 -6.62 -23.71 -22.09
CA ALA A 882 -5.52 -22.93 -22.68
C ALA A 882 -4.67 -23.73 -23.67
N GLN A 883 -5.00 -25.01 -23.92
CA GLN A 883 -4.30 -25.90 -24.84
C GLN A 883 -2.79 -26.03 -24.55
N ARG A 884 -2.42 -26.07 -23.26
CA ARG A 884 -1.02 -26.24 -22.85
C ARG A 884 -0.52 -27.63 -23.26
N ARG A 885 0.73 -27.68 -23.71
CA ARG A 885 1.43 -28.89 -24.14
C ARG A 885 2.69 -29.07 -23.32
N TRP A 886 3.08 -30.32 -23.13
CA TRP A 886 4.32 -30.73 -22.48
C TRP A 886 5.08 -31.67 -23.42
N THR A 887 6.39 -31.78 -23.21
CA THR A 887 7.19 -32.86 -23.81
C THR A 887 6.80 -34.20 -23.18
N GLY A 888 7.07 -35.31 -23.87
CA GLY A 888 6.85 -36.64 -23.31
C GLY A 888 7.76 -36.96 -22.13
N GLU A 889 8.95 -36.34 -22.06
CA GLU A 889 9.82 -36.36 -20.89
C GLU A 889 9.17 -35.66 -19.68
N ASP A 890 8.76 -34.39 -19.83
CA ASP A 890 8.12 -33.62 -18.76
C ASP A 890 6.85 -34.30 -18.25
N PHE A 891 6.04 -34.85 -19.16
CA PHE A 891 4.85 -35.62 -18.81
C PHE A 891 5.17 -36.84 -17.95
N ARG A 892 6.19 -37.62 -18.31
CA ARG A 892 6.58 -38.79 -17.51
C ARG A 892 7.16 -38.38 -16.17
N GLN A 893 7.99 -37.34 -16.13
CA GLN A 893 8.67 -36.92 -14.91
C GLN A 893 7.71 -36.25 -13.91
N PHE A 894 6.97 -35.23 -14.34
CA PHE A 894 6.20 -34.37 -13.45
C PHE A 894 4.74 -34.78 -13.27
N PHE A 895 4.20 -35.62 -14.16
CA PHE A 895 2.79 -36.03 -14.11
C PHE A 895 2.62 -37.54 -13.87
N ALA A 896 3.00 -38.38 -14.83
CA ALA A 896 2.75 -39.83 -14.75
C ALA A 896 3.63 -40.52 -13.69
N GLY A 897 4.86 -40.07 -13.50
CA GLY A 897 5.82 -40.60 -12.52
C GLY A 897 5.70 -40.00 -11.13
N HIS A 898 5.01 -38.87 -10.97
CA HIS A 898 4.93 -38.17 -9.70
C HIS A 898 4.09 -38.96 -8.67
N PRO A 899 4.61 -39.19 -7.45
CA PRO A 899 3.92 -39.90 -6.36
C PRO A 899 2.48 -39.50 -6.08
N LEU A 900 2.15 -38.21 -6.18
CA LEU A 900 0.82 -37.67 -5.89
C LEU A 900 0.00 -37.41 -7.17
N LEU A 901 0.59 -36.72 -8.17
CA LEU A 901 -0.17 -36.23 -9.33
C LEU A 901 -0.66 -37.34 -10.26
N ARG A 902 0.05 -38.47 -10.34
CA ARG A 902 -0.35 -39.61 -11.19
C ARG A 902 -1.79 -40.08 -10.94
N HIS A 903 -2.27 -39.93 -9.70
CA HIS A 903 -3.63 -40.27 -9.31
C HIS A 903 -4.69 -39.36 -9.95
N LEU A 904 -4.35 -38.11 -10.28
CA LEU A 904 -5.19 -37.21 -11.08
C LEU A 904 -5.00 -37.48 -12.59
N VAL A 905 -3.77 -37.71 -13.01
CA VAL A 905 -3.39 -37.93 -14.42
C VAL A 905 -4.11 -39.14 -15.02
N ARG A 906 -4.20 -40.26 -14.28
CA ARG A 906 -4.94 -41.48 -14.70
C ARG A 906 -6.45 -41.27 -14.87
N ARG A 907 -6.99 -40.19 -14.29
CA ARG A 907 -8.42 -39.86 -14.32
C ARG A 907 -8.77 -38.87 -15.42
N LEU A 908 -7.85 -38.67 -16.36
CA LEU A 908 -7.99 -37.75 -17.49
C LEU A 908 -7.62 -38.46 -18.78
N VAL A 909 -8.27 -38.05 -19.87
CA VAL A 909 -7.83 -38.39 -21.22
C VAL A 909 -6.80 -37.36 -21.66
N TRP A 910 -5.68 -37.83 -22.16
CA TRP A 910 -4.63 -37.02 -22.77
C TRP A 910 -4.67 -37.18 -24.27
N VAL A 911 -4.02 -36.28 -25.00
CA VAL A 911 -3.95 -36.31 -26.46
C VAL A 911 -2.52 -36.03 -26.88
N ARG A 912 -2.03 -36.85 -27.79
CA ARG A 912 -0.73 -36.66 -28.45
C ARG A 912 -0.92 -35.71 -29.63
N PHE A 913 0.09 -34.92 -29.94
CA PHE A 913 0.06 -34.04 -31.09
C PHE A 913 1.19 -34.40 -32.06
N ASP A 914 0.90 -34.30 -33.36
CA ASP A 914 1.92 -34.43 -34.40
C ASP A 914 2.81 -33.18 -34.49
N ALA A 915 3.80 -33.21 -35.38
CA ALA A 915 4.71 -32.08 -35.62
C ALA A 915 4.01 -30.83 -36.18
N ALA A 916 2.83 -30.96 -36.78
CA ALA A 916 2.01 -29.84 -37.23
C ALA A 916 1.09 -29.29 -36.11
N GLY A 917 1.10 -29.93 -34.94
CA GLY A 917 0.30 -29.57 -33.78
C GLY A 917 -1.15 -30.05 -33.86
N ALA A 918 -1.47 -31.00 -34.74
CA ALA A 918 -2.79 -31.61 -34.84
C ALA A 918 -2.93 -32.81 -33.88
N PRO A 919 -4.13 -33.08 -33.33
CA PRO A 919 -4.38 -34.26 -32.51
C PRO A 919 -4.05 -35.57 -33.25
N ALA A 920 -3.13 -36.35 -32.72
CA ALA A 920 -2.66 -37.63 -33.28
C ALA A 920 -3.27 -38.86 -32.58
N GLY A 921 -4.06 -38.66 -31.52
CA GLY A 921 -4.82 -39.71 -30.83
C GLY A 921 -4.90 -39.52 -29.32
N GLY A 922 -6.03 -39.91 -28.74
CA GLY A 922 -6.25 -39.89 -27.29
C GLY A 922 -5.53 -41.04 -26.58
N VAL A 923 -5.10 -40.83 -25.34
CA VAL A 923 -4.49 -41.84 -24.47
C VAL A 923 -4.92 -41.67 -23.01
N ARG A 924 -4.92 -42.74 -22.23
CA ARG A 924 -5.05 -42.73 -20.76
C ARG A 924 -3.81 -43.34 -20.11
N LEU A 925 -3.57 -42.99 -18.84
CA LEU A 925 -2.56 -43.69 -18.02
C LEU A 925 -3.22 -44.86 -17.28
N ALA A 926 -2.77 -46.08 -17.55
CA ALA A 926 -3.24 -47.31 -16.91
C ALA A 926 -2.62 -47.53 -15.52
N GLU A 927 -3.14 -48.51 -14.77
CA GLU A 927 -2.74 -48.85 -13.39
C GLU A 927 -1.27 -49.28 -13.28
N ASP A 928 -0.75 -49.93 -14.32
CA ASP A 928 0.65 -50.35 -14.44
C ASP A 928 1.58 -49.24 -14.96
N ARG A 929 1.06 -48.02 -15.10
CA ARG A 929 1.74 -46.80 -15.60
C ARG A 929 2.04 -46.82 -17.10
N SER A 930 1.52 -47.79 -17.86
CA SER A 930 1.55 -47.73 -19.32
C SER A 930 0.52 -46.73 -19.86
N LEU A 931 0.75 -46.20 -21.07
CA LEU A 931 -0.26 -45.43 -21.78
C LEU A 931 -1.09 -46.39 -22.65
N ALA A 932 -2.41 -46.21 -22.67
CA ALA A 932 -3.33 -47.01 -23.47
C ALA A 932 -4.25 -46.11 -24.30
N ASP A 933 -4.59 -46.54 -25.52
CA ASP A 933 -5.55 -45.84 -26.38
C ASP A 933 -7.02 -46.20 -26.06
N VAL A 934 -7.95 -45.76 -26.91
CA VAL A 934 -9.39 -45.98 -26.73
C VAL A 934 -9.80 -47.45 -26.83
N THR A 935 -8.96 -48.28 -27.45
CA THR A 935 -9.14 -49.73 -27.59
C THR A 935 -8.39 -50.53 -26.53
N ASP A 936 -7.78 -49.83 -25.56
CA ASP A 936 -6.96 -50.39 -24.49
C ASP A 936 -5.62 -51.00 -24.98
N GLU A 937 -5.18 -50.65 -26.19
CA GLU A 937 -3.88 -51.05 -26.71
C GLU A 937 -2.77 -50.15 -26.18
N THR A 938 -1.62 -50.74 -25.82
CA THR A 938 -0.48 -50.00 -25.27
C THR A 938 0.13 -49.06 -26.31
N VAL A 939 0.33 -47.81 -25.91
CA VAL A 939 0.91 -46.74 -26.72
C VAL A 939 2.24 -46.28 -26.10
N THR A 940 3.25 -46.04 -26.94
CA THR A 940 4.51 -45.40 -26.54
C THR A 940 4.48 -43.91 -26.84
N LEU A 941 5.04 -43.10 -25.94
CA LEU A 941 5.22 -41.66 -26.10
C LEU A 941 6.71 -41.35 -26.22
N GLY A 942 7.13 -40.70 -27.30
CA GLY A 942 8.52 -40.23 -27.47
C GLY A 942 8.86 -39.07 -26.53
N ASP A 943 10.15 -38.88 -26.22
CA ASP A 943 10.61 -37.85 -25.26
C ASP A 943 10.22 -36.43 -25.71
N ASP A 944 10.34 -36.13 -27.00
CA ASP A 944 9.97 -34.83 -27.59
C ASP A 944 8.53 -34.78 -28.13
N GLU A 945 7.78 -35.87 -28.05
CA GLU A 945 6.43 -35.95 -28.59
C GLU A 945 5.46 -35.10 -27.74
N PRO A 946 4.82 -34.06 -28.31
CA PRO A 946 3.98 -33.18 -27.51
C PRO A 946 2.72 -33.89 -27.04
N ILE A 947 2.42 -33.76 -25.75
CA ILE A 947 1.22 -34.29 -25.12
C ILE A 947 0.48 -33.18 -24.37
N GLY A 948 -0.85 -33.24 -24.36
CA GLY A 948 -1.69 -32.30 -23.62
C GLY A 948 -2.96 -32.98 -23.12
N ILE A 949 -3.76 -32.25 -22.34
CA ILE A 949 -5.04 -32.77 -21.84
C ILE A 949 -6.07 -32.67 -22.96
N ALA A 950 -6.79 -33.76 -23.21
CA ALA A 950 -7.76 -33.79 -24.29
C ALA A 950 -8.97 -32.91 -23.97
N HIS A 951 -9.24 -31.92 -24.80
CA HIS A 951 -10.56 -31.30 -24.86
C HIS A 951 -11.48 -32.19 -25.71
N PRO A 952 -12.79 -32.28 -25.46
CA PRO A 952 -13.70 -33.08 -26.30
C PRO A 952 -13.65 -32.77 -27.81
N VAL A 953 -13.32 -31.52 -28.16
CA VAL A 953 -13.08 -31.11 -29.56
C VAL A 953 -11.90 -31.87 -30.19
N HIS A 954 -10.84 -32.18 -29.43
CA HIS A 954 -9.72 -32.99 -29.92
C HIS A 954 -10.11 -34.45 -30.16
N LEU A 955 -11.05 -34.99 -29.37
CA LEU A 955 -11.47 -36.39 -29.45
C LEU A 955 -12.45 -36.65 -30.60
N GLY A 956 -13.24 -35.65 -30.99
CA GLY A 956 -14.15 -35.75 -32.13
C GLY A 956 -15.10 -36.94 -32.01
N ALA A 957 -15.03 -37.86 -32.99
CA ALA A 957 -15.87 -39.06 -33.02
C ALA A 957 -15.57 -40.05 -31.89
N ASP A 958 -14.35 -40.07 -31.35
CA ASP A 958 -13.93 -41.02 -30.30
C ASP A 958 -14.43 -40.63 -28.91
N LEU A 959 -15.05 -39.45 -28.75
CA LEU A 959 -15.52 -38.94 -27.47
C LEU A 959 -16.47 -39.93 -26.75
N ALA A 960 -17.40 -40.53 -27.49
CA ALA A 960 -18.36 -41.49 -26.94
C ALA A 960 -17.67 -42.79 -26.48
N ALA A 961 -16.66 -43.25 -27.23
CA ALA A 961 -15.89 -44.43 -26.87
C ALA A 961 -15.06 -44.20 -25.60
N TRP A 962 -14.40 -43.05 -25.48
CA TRP A 962 -13.70 -42.65 -24.26
C TRP A 962 -14.62 -42.54 -23.04
N ALA A 963 -15.83 -42.01 -23.22
CA ALA A 963 -16.83 -41.98 -22.15
C ALA A 963 -17.25 -43.39 -21.70
N GLY A 964 -17.33 -44.34 -22.64
CA GLY A 964 -17.54 -45.76 -22.35
C GLY A 964 -16.40 -46.36 -21.53
N VAL A 965 -15.15 -46.19 -21.97
CA VAL A 965 -13.96 -46.69 -21.26
C VAL A 965 -13.91 -46.18 -19.82
N PHE A 966 -14.15 -44.88 -19.60
CA PHE A 966 -14.13 -44.31 -18.26
C PHE A 966 -15.27 -44.84 -17.37
N ALA A 967 -16.43 -45.15 -17.95
CA ALA A 967 -17.53 -45.77 -17.22
C ALA A 967 -17.23 -47.23 -16.86
N ASP A 968 -16.67 -48.02 -17.78
CA ASP A 968 -16.35 -49.43 -17.60
C ASP A 968 -15.29 -49.65 -16.50
N TYR A 969 -14.31 -48.74 -16.41
CA TYR A 969 -13.27 -48.74 -15.38
C TYR A 969 -13.67 -47.96 -14.10
N GLU A 970 -14.92 -47.49 -13.99
CA GLU A 970 -15.45 -46.69 -12.87
C GLU A 970 -14.61 -45.42 -12.55
N ILE A 971 -13.98 -44.83 -13.56
CA ILE A 971 -13.07 -43.69 -13.42
C ILE A 971 -13.87 -42.39 -13.30
N THR A 972 -13.95 -41.86 -12.08
CA THR A 972 -14.51 -40.51 -11.85
C THR A 972 -13.54 -39.43 -12.33
N GLN A 973 -13.93 -38.52 -13.21
CA GLN A 973 -13.05 -37.42 -13.66
C GLN A 973 -12.88 -36.32 -12.59
N PRO A 974 -11.71 -35.66 -12.49
CA PRO A 974 -11.47 -34.60 -11.50
C PRO A 974 -12.24 -33.29 -11.81
N PHE A 975 -12.57 -33.07 -13.08
CA PHE A 975 -13.43 -32.00 -13.60
C PHE A 975 -14.21 -32.55 -14.81
N PRO A 976 -15.29 -31.92 -15.29
CA PRO A 976 -16.13 -32.48 -16.36
C PRO A 976 -15.44 -32.36 -17.73
N GLN A 977 -14.45 -33.21 -17.98
CA GLN A 977 -13.65 -33.22 -19.21
C GLN A 977 -14.45 -33.81 -20.38
N LEU A 978 -14.89 -35.07 -20.31
CA LEU A 978 -15.59 -35.73 -21.42
C LEU A 978 -17.02 -35.21 -21.63
N ALA A 979 -17.62 -34.63 -20.59
CA ALA A 979 -18.92 -33.97 -20.65
C ALA A 979 -18.85 -32.48 -21.02
N ARG A 980 -17.66 -31.95 -21.37
CA ARG A 980 -17.49 -30.53 -21.73
C ARG A 980 -18.15 -30.23 -23.08
N GLY A 981 -18.82 -29.09 -23.18
CA GLY A 981 -19.49 -28.67 -24.41
C GLY A 981 -18.49 -28.41 -25.55
N THR A 982 -18.88 -28.78 -26.78
CA THR A 982 -18.06 -28.62 -28.00
C THR A 982 -18.61 -27.56 -28.96
N GLU A 983 -19.73 -26.93 -28.61
CA GLU A 983 -20.42 -25.96 -29.46
C GLU A 983 -19.67 -24.62 -29.52
N PRO A 984 -19.28 -24.10 -30.70
CA PRO A 984 -18.49 -22.86 -30.80
C PRO A 984 -19.33 -21.59 -30.60
N LEU A 985 -18.73 -20.55 -30.04
CA LEU A 985 -19.28 -19.18 -30.06
C LEU A 985 -19.26 -18.62 -31.49
N THR A 986 -20.42 -18.58 -32.15
CA THR A 986 -20.62 -17.93 -33.46
C THR A 986 -21.28 -16.56 -33.30
N SER A 987 -21.23 -15.72 -34.34
CA SER A 987 -21.91 -14.41 -34.33
C SER A 987 -23.42 -14.54 -34.07
N GLU A 988 -24.06 -15.60 -34.57
CA GLU A 988 -25.48 -15.90 -34.32
C GLU A 988 -25.75 -16.19 -32.83
N ARG A 989 -24.89 -16.99 -32.19
CA ARG A 989 -25.00 -17.30 -30.76
C ARG A 989 -24.67 -16.10 -29.88
N ALA A 990 -23.67 -15.32 -30.25
CA ALA A 990 -23.35 -14.05 -29.60
C ALA A 990 -24.52 -13.06 -29.67
N ALA A 991 -25.19 -12.97 -30.82
CA ALA A 991 -26.39 -12.15 -30.98
C ALA A 991 -27.55 -12.65 -30.08
N ALA A 992 -27.72 -13.96 -29.91
CA ALA A 992 -28.74 -14.53 -29.02
C ALA A 992 -28.53 -14.22 -27.53
N LEU A 993 -27.29 -13.86 -27.12
CA LEU A 993 -26.97 -13.43 -25.75
C LEU A 993 -27.19 -11.93 -25.52
N THR A 994 -27.40 -11.16 -26.59
CA THR A 994 -27.60 -9.70 -26.50
C THR A 994 -29.00 -9.39 -25.96
N GLY A 995 -29.12 -8.43 -25.06
CA GLY A 995 -30.38 -8.05 -24.42
C GLY A 995 -30.72 -8.87 -23.17
N VAL A 996 -29.92 -9.87 -22.81
CA VAL A 996 -30.06 -10.61 -21.55
C VAL A 996 -29.68 -9.72 -20.38
N THR A 997 -30.56 -9.62 -19.38
CA THR A 997 -30.35 -8.84 -18.15
C THR A 997 -30.11 -9.77 -16.97
N VAL A 998 -29.01 -9.55 -16.24
CA VAL A 998 -28.65 -10.33 -15.05
C VAL A 998 -28.11 -9.43 -13.92
N PRO A 999 -28.23 -9.84 -12.64
CA PRO A 999 -27.62 -9.09 -11.54
C PRO A 999 -26.10 -8.95 -11.67
N SER A 1000 -25.56 -7.80 -11.29
CA SER A 1000 -24.11 -7.50 -11.30
C SER A 1000 -23.27 -8.56 -10.58
N THR A 1001 -23.77 -9.11 -9.47
CA THR A 1001 -23.12 -10.19 -8.72
C THR A 1001 -22.95 -11.48 -9.50
N ARG A 1002 -23.85 -11.78 -10.46
CA ARG A 1002 -23.78 -12.99 -11.29
C ARG A 1002 -22.66 -12.88 -12.32
N LEU A 1003 -22.52 -11.70 -12.95
CA LEU A 1003 -21.47 -11.42 -13.94
C LEU A 1003 -20.05 -11.54 -13.35
N LEU A 1004 -19.88 -11.29 -12.05
CA LEU A 1004 -18.60 -11.55 -11.37
C LEU A 1004 -18.15 -13.03 -11.44
N GLY A 1005 -19.07 -13.95 -11.75
CA GLY A 1005 -18.74 -15.34 -12.06
C GLY A 1005 -17.79 -15.50 -13.25
N LEU A 1006 -17.75 -14.56 -14.19
CA LEU A 1006 -16.83 -14.56 -15.33
C LEU A 1006 -15.36 -14.40 -14.89
N GLU A 1007 -15.09 -13.68 -13.78
CA GLU A 1007 -13.72 -13.50 -13.28
C GLU A 1007 -13.06 -14.82 -12.87
N ARG A 1008 -13.85 -15.80 -12.41
CA ARG A 1008 -13.35 -17.14 -12.07
C ARG A 1008 -13.09 -18.01 -13.30
N ARG A 1009 -13.50 -17.57 -14.49
CA ARG A 1009 -13.40 -18.26 -15.77
C ARG A 1009 -12.42 -17.59 -16.73
N GLY A 1010 -11.49 -16.78 -16.19
CA GLY A 1010 -10.43 -16.14 -16.97
C GLY A 1010 -10.80 -14.81 -17.62
N TRP A 1011 -12.00 -14.27 -17.38
CA TRP A 1011 -12.38 -12.93 -17.81
C TRP A 1011 -11.92 -11.88 -16.81
N ARG A 1012 -11.78 -10.63 -17.26
CA ARG A 1012 -11.41 -9.48 -16.44
C ARG A 1012 -12.35 -8.33 -16.73
N ARG A 1013 -12.70 -7.54 -15.71
CA ARG A 1013 -13.44 -6.29 -15.93
C ARG A 1013 -12.56 -5.26 -16.60
N GLY A 1014 -13.16 -4.42 -17.45
CA GLY A 1014 -12.51 -3.28 -18.06
C GLY A 1014 -11.93 -2.28 -17.04
N ALA A 1015 -11.01 -1.44 -17.50
CA ALA A 1015 -10.50 -0.34 -16.68
C ALA A 1015 -11.64 0.60 -16.26
N PRO A 1016 -11.64 1.12 -15.02
CA PRO A 1016 -12.64 2.09 -14.58
C PRO A 1016 -12.65 3.32 -15.48
N GLN A 1017 -13.83 3.72 -15.94
CA GLN A 1017 -14.03 4.91 -16.77
C GLN A 1017 -14.54 6.08 -15.91
N ASP A 1018 -15.25 7.03 -16.51
CA ASP A 1018 -15.90 8.15 -15.83
C ASP A 1018 -16.75 7.67 -14.63
N ALA A 1019 -16.67 8.41 -13.53
CA ALA A 1019 -17.27 8.06 -12.25
C ALA A 1019 -16.88 6.67 -11.68
N GLY A 1020 -15.80 6.06 -12.20
CA GLY A 1020 -15.33 4.75 -11.76
C GLY A 1020 -16.21 3.59 -12.22
N VAL A 1021 -16.91 3.73 -13.34
CA VAL A 1021 -17.79 2.69 -13.89
C VAL A 1021 -17.05 1.78 -14.87
N GLN A 1022 -17.25 0.46 -14.76
CA GLN A 1022 -16.67 -0.57 -15.63
C GLN A 1022 -17.77 -1.12 -16.56
N GLY A 1023 -17.68 -0.81 -17.85
CA GLY A 1023 -18.74 -1.10 -18.84
C GLY A 1023 -18.58 -2.40 -19.63
N TRP A 1024 -17.56 -3.22 -19.37
CA TRP A 1024 -17.35 -4.47 -20.10
C TRP A 1024 -16.51 -5.48 -19.30
N PHE A 1025 -16.57 -6.74 -19.75
CA PHE A 1025 -15.62 -7.79 -19.41
C PHE A 1025 -14.79 -8.14 -20.65
N GLN A 1026 -13.55 -8.56 -20.46
CA GLN A 1026 -12.62 -8.95 -21.52
C GLN A 1026 -11.85 -10.22 -21.15
N ARG A 1027 -11.56 -11.06 -22.13
CA ARG A 1027 -10.72 -12.26 -22.00
C ARG A 1027 -9.61 -12.23 -23.05
N ASP A 1028 -8.39 -12.55 -22.65
CA ASP A 1028 -7.25 -12.67 -23.58
C ASP A 1028 -7.49 -13.84 -24.53
N VAL A 1029 -7.25 -13.61 -25.81
CA VAL A 1029 -7.22 -14.66 -26.83
C VAL A 1029 -5.98 -14.50 -27.71
N PRO A 1030 -5.52 -15.56 -28.40
CA PRO A 1030 -4.32 -15.51 -29.23
C PRO A 1030 -4.30 -14.37 -30.26
N GLY A 1031 -3.09 -13.92 -30.62
CA GLY A 1031 -2.89 -12.87 -31.62
C GLY A 1031 -3.02 -11.43 -31.09
N GLY A 1032 -2.84 -11.21 -29.78
CA GLY A 1032 -2.89 -9.88 -29.18
C GLY A 1032 -4.29 -9.27 -29.22
N ARG A 1033 -5.32 -10.09 -28.98
CA ARG A 1033 -6.73 -9.70 -29.05
C ARG A 1033 -7.46 -9.96 -27.73
N HIS A 1034 -8.61 -9.33 -27.57
CA HIS A 1034 -9.52 -9.52 -26.47
C HIS A 1034 -10.91 -9.89 -26.99
N LEU A 1035 -11.49 -10.96 -26.45
CA LEU A 1035 -12.91 -11.24 -26.56
C LEU A 1035 -13.64 -10.37 -25.52
N VAL A 1036 -14.59 -9.54 -25.95
CA VAL A 1036 -15.23 -8.51 -25.14
C VAL A 1036 -16.72 -8.81 -24.98
N LEU A 1037 -17.21 -8.73 -23.74
CA LEU A 1037 -18.63 -8.72 -23.36
C LEU A 1037 -18.97 -7.31 -22.85
N GLU A 1038 -19.71 -6.55 -23.63
CA GLU A 1038 -20.13 -5.19 -23.28
C GLU A 1038 -21.46 -5.22 -22.49
N ILE A 1039 -21.54 -4.40 -21.44
CA ILE A 1039 -22.69 -4.34 -20.53
C ILE A 1039 -23.12 -2.90 -20.25
N SER A 1040 -24.41 -2.72 -19.96
CA SER A 1040 -25.00 -1.43 -19.55
C SER A 1040 -25.94 -1.63 -18.36
N PRO A 1041 -25.95 -0.74 -17.35
CA PRO A 1041 -25.24 0.56 -17.26
C PRO A 1041 -23.76 0.49 -16.84
N GLY A 1042 -23.24 -0.69 -16.53
CA GLY A 1042 -21.89 -0.91 -16.02
C GLY A 1042 -21.82 -1.11 -14.50
N ILE A 1043 -20.65 -1.47 -13.99
CA ILE A 1043 -20.41 -1.79 -12.57
C ILE A 1043 -19.51 -0.72 -11.94
N ALA A 1044 -19.95 -0.07 -10.85
CA ALA A 1044 -19.16 0.94 -10.14
C ALA A 1044 -18.06 0.31 -9.26
N VAL A 1045 -16.84 0.86 -9.31
CA VAL A 1045 -15.72 0.42 -8.49
C VAL A 1045 -16.03 0.62 -7.01
N GLY A 1046 -15.91 -0.46 -6.23
CA GLY A 1046 -16.16 -0.46 -4.78
C GLY A 1046 -17.64 -0.59 -4.38
N ALA A 1047 -18.58 -0.56 -5.32
CA ALA A 1047 -20.01 -0.69 -5.06
C ALA A 1047 -20.71 -1.45 -6.21
N VAL A 1048 -20.52 -2.77 -6.26
CA VAL A 1048 -20.90 -3.63 -7.39
C VAL A 1048 -22.38 -3.55 -7.76
N ASP A 1049 -23.26 -3.33 -6.79
CA ASP A 1049 -24.71 -3.41 -6.99
C ASP A 1049 -25.39 -2.03 -7.10
N VAL A 1050 -24.63 -0.92 -7.00
CA VAL A 1050 -25.21 0.43 -6.90
C VAL A 1050 -25.91 0.89 -8.19
N LEU A 1051 -25.50 0.32 -9.34
CA LEU A 1051 -26.07 0.64 -10.66
C LEU A 1051 -27.13 -0.39 -11.12
N GLY A 1052 -27.53 -1.32 -10.24
CA GLY A 1052 -28.57 -2.31 -10.52
C GLY A 1052 -28.13 -3.44 -11.46
N ASP A 1053 -29.11 -4.07 -12.12
CA ASP A 1053 -28.91 -5.19 -13.04
C ASP A 1053 -28.26 -4.74 -14.36
N GLN A 1054 -27.52 -5.65 -14.98
CA GLN A 1054 -26.70 -5.39 -16.15
C GLN A 1054 -27.28 -6.09 -17.37
N THR A 1055 -27.42 -5.34 -18.47
CA THR A 1055 -27.87 -5.86 -19.75
C THR A 1055 -26.69 -6.00 -20.69
N VAL A 1056 -26.55 -7.17 -21.32
CA VAL A 1056 -25.54 -7.42 -22.36
C VAL A 1056 -25.87 -6.64 -23.62
N THR A 1057 -24.97 -5.78 -24.08
CA THR A 1057 -25.18 -4.95 -25.29
C THR A 1057 -24.45 -5.50 -26.51
N ALA A 1058 -23.34 -6.20 -26.32
CA ALA A 1058 -22.60 -6.84 -27.42
C ALA A 1058 -21.60 -7.90 -26.92
N VAL A 1059 -21.27 -8.84 -27.80
CA VAL A 1059 -20.11 -9.74 -27.69
C VAL A 1059 -19.32 -9.67 -28.99
N PHE A 1060 -18.03 -9.35 -28.93
CA PHE A 1060 -17.20 -9.11 -30.12
C PHE A 1060 -15.71 -9.33 -29.86
N LEU A 1061 -14.90 -9.41 -30.94
CA LEU A 1061 -13.44 -9.59 -30.87
C LEU A 1061 -12.74 -8.28 -31.24
N ALA A 1062 -11.80 -7.81 -30.41
CA ALA A 1062 -11.07 -6.55 -30.64
C ALA A 1062 -9.56 -6.72 -30.39
N PRO A 1063 -8.70 -5.83 -30.92
CA PRO A 1063 -7.29 -5.76 -30.51
C PRO A 1063 -7.15 -5.52 -29.00
N ALA A 1064 -6.10 -6.08 -28.39
CA ALA A 1064 -5.82 -5.89 -26.96
C ALA A 1064 -5.61 -4.40 -26.66
N SER A 1065 -6.38 -3.86 -25.72
CA SER A 1065 -6.43 -2.43 -25.41
C SER A 1065 -6.93 -2.22 -23.98
N GLY A 1066 -6.55 -1.10 -23.36
CA GLY A 1066 -7.11 -0.66 -22.07
C GLY A 1066 -8.54 -0.14 -22.15
N TYR A 1067 -9.05 0.07 -23.37
CA TYR A 1067 -10.39 0.60 -23.64
C TYR A 1067 -11.02 -0.11 -24.85
N HIS A 1068 -12.29 -0.51 -24.71
CA HIS A 1068 -13.06 -1.14 -25.78
C HIS A 1068 -14.37 -0.39 -26.06
N ARG A 1069 -14.67 -0.25 -27.33
CA ARG A 1069 -15.97 0.21 -27.85
C ARG A 1069 -16.19 -0.53 -29.16
N ARG A 1070 -17.38 -1.10 -29.36
CA ARG A 1070 -17.74 -1.78 -30.61
C ARG A 1070 -17.66 -0.84 -31.80
N ARG A 1071 -16.91 -1.22 -32.84
CA ARG A 1071 -16.75 -0.53 -34.12
C ARG A 1071 -17.17 -1.44 -35.27
N GLY A 1072 -18.33 -1.19 -35.87
CA GLY A 1072 -18.76 -1.75 -37.18
C GLY A 1072 -18.40 -3.22 -37.46
N ASP A 1073 -18.16 -3.55 -38.72
CA ASP A 1073 -17.85 -4.91 -39.21
C ASP A 1073 -16.43 -5.39 -38.81
N SER A 1074 -15.54 -4.50 -38.35
CA SER A 1074 -14.15 -4.87 -38.01
C SER A 1074 -14.02 -5.72 -36.74
N ASP A 1075 -15.04 -5.66 -35.87
CA ASP A 1075 -15.03 -6.29 -34.54
C ASP A 1075 -15.82 -7.62 -34.51
N ASP A 1076 -16.49 -8.01 -35.60
CA ASP A 1076 -17.27 -9.26 -35.72
C ASP A 1076 -16.43 -10.41 -36.32
N ARG A 1077 -15.30 -10.71 -35.68
CA ARG A 1077 -14.33 -11.74 -36.12
C ARG A 1077 -14.35 -12.98 -35.23
N LEU A 1078 -15.51 -13.31 -34.65
CA LEU A 1078 -15.65 -14.44 -33.72
C LEU A 1078 -15.32 -15.79 -34.37
N SER A 1079 -15.52 -15.93 -35.68
CA SER A 1079 -15.16 -17.12 -36.45
C SER A 1079 -13.66 -17.39 -36.54
N GLU A 1080 -12.81 -16.44 -36.15
CA GLU A 1080 -11.36 -16.60 -36.13
C GLU A 1080 -10.81 -17.15 -34.82
N LEU A 1081 -11.67 -17.32 -33.81
CA LEU A 1081 -11.29 -18.01 -32.58
C LEU A 1081 -11.02 -19.48 -32.90
N ASP A 1082 -10.00 -20.05 -32.28
CA ASP A 1082 -9.79 -21.49 -32.36
C ASP A 1082 -11.01 -22.23 -31.75
N PRO A 1083 -11.31 -23.45 -32.21
CA PRO A 1083 -12.53 -24.17 -31.82
C PRO A 1083 -12.71 -24.36 -30.31
N ILE A 1084 -11.61 -24.49 -29.55
CA ILE A 1084 -11.67 -24.71 -28.10
C ILE A 1084 -11.94 -23.39 -27.39
N THR A 1085 -11.23 -22.32 -27.74
CA THR A 1085 -11.51 -20.98 -27.19
C THR A 1085 -12.95 -20.55 -27.47
N ALA A 1086 -13.45 -20.81 -28.69
CA ALA A 1086 -14.84 -20.51 -29.05
C ALA A 1086 -15.85 -21.32 -28.21
N ALA A 1087 -15.61 -22.60 -27.98
CA ALA A 1087 -16.51 -23.44 -27.19
C ALA A 1087 -16.52 -23.08 -25.71
N GLU A 1088 -15.34 -22.83 -25.12
CA GLU A 1088 -15.22 -22.41 -23.72
C GLU A 1088 -15.81 -21.00 -23.50
N ALA A 1089 -15.63 -20.07 -24.45
CA ALA A 1089 -16.26 -18.76 -24.36
C ALA A 1089 -17.79 -18.84 -24.38
N LEU A 1090 -18.38 -19.66 -25.25
CA LEU A 1090 -19.83 -19.87 -25.28
C LEU A 1090 -20.32 -20.46 -23.95
N ARG A 1091 -19.62 -21.46 -23.43
CA ARG A 1091 -19.94 -22.10 -22.15
C ARG A 1091 -19.92 -21.10 -21.00
N ASP A 1092 -18.85 -20.32 -20.88
CA ASP A 1092 -18.69 -19.31 -19.82
C ASP A 1092 -19.83 -18.29 -19.83
N LEU A 1093 -20.14 -17.76 -21.01
CA LEU A 1093 -21.20 -16.78 -21.19
C LEU A 1093 -22.57 -17.38 -20.89
N THR A 1094 -22.85 -18.59 -21.38
CA THR A 1094 -24.14 -19.27 -21.14
C THR A 1094 -24.34 -19.51 -19.65
N GLU A 1095 -23.38 -20.14 -18.95
CA GLU A 1095 -23.51 -20.44 -17.51
C GLU A 1095 -23.73 -19.22 -16.61
N VAL A 1096 -23.23 -18.06 -17.02
CA VAL A 1096 -23.36 -16.83 -16.25
C VAL A 1096 -24.64 -16.06 -16.61
N LEU A 1097 -25.04 -16.08 -17.87
CA LEU A 1097 -26.17 -15.31 -18.38
C LEU A 1097 -27.51 -16.03 -18.24
N THR A 1098 -27.52 -17.38 -18.20
CA THR A 1098 -28.72 -18.19 -17.88
C THR A 1098 -28.75 -18.53 -16.40
#